data_AF-A0A3A4XQ57-F1
#
_entry.id   AF-A0A3A4XQ57-F1
#
_cell.length_a   1.000
_cell.length_b   1.000
_cell.length_c   1.000
_cell.angle_alpha   90.00
_cell.angle_beta   90.00
_cell.angle_gamma   90.00
#
_symmetry.space_group_name_H-M   'P 1'
#
loop_
_entity.id
_entity.type
_entity.pdbx_description
1 polymer ?
#
loop_
_entity_poly.entity_id
_entity_poly.type
_entity_poly.pdbx_seq_one_letter_code
_entity_poly.pdbx_strand_id
1 'polypeptide(L)'
;MPVKKVLLFAPFGAWIVHHQLDAVVGASLRLRGCQVQALCCDGLFRQCYIAGNPFNQAACVDCAAKSRLLFQKFAIPMLQISSYLTDNDRHRCESWSETISPDQFETAQFEGSPIGRWVALGMVAHYKRSDYNMSDRDVQKMLRSLLFNGALLKTAFLKCIDAFQPEHIINYSGDHIYYRIAFELSRQRGIDVLTHERGQLTGTYSLLNNVTNSSAWSDGIQEWEDWRNAPLSRKQFSEVQSYISGMEQGNCNNFVKLYHCQANYESLKKELRIPYSAKVIALFTSNEWELGSFKAIAGKRLIFEDQIEWMRQTAQICAKNNWYLVIRHHPIIAGTAEYPRDTDFLQKILKLDSEFGSHVRMIMPADRITSYALVWNADAAVTIYSTVGMESFIRGVGAVHLSDTIYKPMGLDVVVRLEDYEPAIRAAIERTKQFTIEQLRKAYRFAHFRFFIAYSHMFQSFGIKDIYYPDLRIRHLDELAQGNDPVLDRVCAHIVGGSPLYPLPDPVAEQDNRLVEESDCLRTEMETIKRRKAGIEKYLSEKADFPDPRVTIIRIRQNGIRNTGSEFLTRSISRSWHKNFEYIQTPLTSSTDVQWFMASLRDMIARSGSDFFYIASDNVQIHGSFISTCVDYLSAPQNADKGVVGCGSYICGTGGELRDEVLTAQKPSRSFDAITQASSSFQNPATLLSLFFFRKKFIIEILSRSLHQTGDMSLAELSCLLFDSISEQPSRLHEVHIPMLTVHENPTATQILKHALAGIRNGDTQKSLEMLDQLRITEALTPELQYARAVSKSQLGRFLETRLAIESILSTFQVSDAIWRFYDTILLELLQAPNGYDTIAQAVDSIDGYLVPGQEQYLFNKVRSLSNDAAILEIGGYFGKSTAAMAFACAGTKRHIVSIDTFCGNDGPMGRSEDFQDVWYANLKRFDLERYVTPLKGLSHQVLSTLENGPQFDFAFIDGSHEYADILKDLELIYPLVKDGGWIALHDVEAGWPGPWRVWRQTARRLLTDHDYQSTLACGRKEKHKSFKTYDEMRYSYAVDWADYLGSCSPKLAALTNAMRATATLLAKSPIIPQHLEPELKHASSILAYMPEQLKQIMRIMLTKEAGTDWLLHYWNGLTLHQEGNVEAAAREFQEAHKRYSPVDGLC
;
A
#
# COMPACT_ATOMS: atom_id res chain seq x y z
N MET A 1 15.30 -38.60 -53.48
CA MET A 1 14.23 -38.02 -52.65
C MET A 1 13.81 -36.69 -53.28
N PRO A 2 12.54 -36.26 -53.21
CA PRO A 2 12.16 -34.92 -53.67
C PRO A 2 13.03 -33.86 -52.98
N VAL A 3 13.41 -32.82 -53.73
CA VAL A 3 14.25 -31.73 -53.22
C VAL A 3 13.46 -30.95 -52.17
N LYS A 4 13.85 -31.07 -50.90
CA LYS A 4 13.25 -30.32 -49.79
C LYS A 4 13.46 -28.82 -49.99
N LYS A 5 12.39 -28.04 -49.81
CA LYS A 5 12.43 -26.58 -49.90
C LYS A 5 12.41 -25.95 -48.51
N VAL A 6 13.40 -25.12 -48.21
CA VAL A 6 13.58 -24.48 -46.90
C VAL A 6 13.67 -22.96 -47.07
N LEU A 7 12.87 -22.23 -46.29
CA LEU A 7 12.86 -20.77 -46.30
C LEU A 7 13.45 -20.24 -44.99
N LEU A 8 14.49 -19.43 -45.08
CA LEU A 8 15.05 -18.69 -43.94
C LEU A 8 14.29 -17.36 -43.84
N PHE A 9 13.55 -17.14 -42.76
CA PHE A 9 12.93 -15.82 -42.52
C PHE A 9 13.87 -14.98 -41.66
N ALA A 10 14.60 -14.05 -42.29
CA ALA A 10 15.70 -13.33 -41.66
C ALA A 10 15.64 -11.80 -41.93
N PRO A 11 14.56 -11.11 -41.54
CA PRO A 11 14.32 -9.71 -41.91
C PRO A 11 15.38 -8.71 -41.43
N PHE A 12 16.09 -8.94 -40.32
CA PHE A 12 16.97 -7.91 -39.71
C PHE A 12 18.46 -8.28 -39.64
N GLY A 13 19.26 -7.78 -40.57
CA GLY A 13 20.71 -8.01 -40.58
C GLY A 13 21.48 -7.39 -39.41
N ALA A 14 20.85 -6.49 -38.63
CA ALA A 14 21.38 -5.98 -37.37
C ALA A 14 21.58 -7.08 -36.32
N TRP A 15 20.86 -8.20 -36.42
CA TRP A 15 20.93 -9.34 -35.50
C TRP A 15 21.86 -10.44 -36.02
N ILE A 16 23.09 -10.05 -36.30
CA ILE A 16 24.06 -10.90 -37.01
C ILE A 16 24.39 -12.22 -36.28
N VAL A 17 24.30 -12.25 -34.94
CA VAL A 17 24.48 -13.46 -34.12
C VAL A 17 23.39 -14.51 -34.42
N HIS A 18 22.20 -14.08 -34.79
CA HIS A 18 21.11 -14.98 -35.19
C HIS A 18 21.24 -15.34 -36.67
N HIS A 19 21.50 -14.35 -37.52
CA HIS A 19 21.62 -14.58 -38.96
C HIS A 19 22.81 -15.46 -39.35
N GLN A 20 23.88 -15.52 -38.55
CA GLN A 20 24.95 -16.50 -38.81
C GLN A 20 24.45 -17.94 -38.71
N LEU A 21 23.52 -18.25 -37.79
CA LEU A 21 22.93 -19.58 -37.70
C LEU A 21 22.09 -19.87 -38.93
N ASP A 22 21.24 -18.92 -39.33
CA ASP A 22 20.43 -19.03 -40.56
C ASP A 22 21.32 -19.31 -41.78
N ALA A 23 22.43 -18.58 -41.91
CA ALA A 23 23.36 -18.71 -43.02
C ALA A 23 24.13 -20.04 -43.00
N VAL A 24 24.64 -20.47 -41.84
CA VAL A 24 25.38 -21.73 -41.69
C VAL A 24 24.47 -22.93 -41.93
N VAL A 25 23.29 -22.98 -41.29
CA VAL A 25 22.32 -24.06 -41.48
C VAL A 25 21.81 -24.06 -42.93
N GLY A 26 21.51 -22.89 -43.50
CA GLY A 26 21.08 -22.78 -44.89
C GLY A 26 22.11 -23.28 -45.89
N ALA A 27 23.38 -22.92 -45.74
CA ALA A 27 24.46 -23.40 -46.61
C ALA A 27 24.67 -24.91 -46.46
N SER A 28 24.64 -25.41 -45.23
CA SER A 28 24.74 -26.84 -44.91
C SER A 28 23.61 -27.66 -45.56
N LEU A 29 22.37 -27.17 -45.53
CA LEU A 29 21.22 -27.78 -46.20
C LEU A 29 21.37 -27.80 -47.74
N ARG A 30 21.92 -26.73 -48.33
CA ARG A 30 22.20 -26.69 -49.78
C ARG A 30 23.20 -27.76 -50.21
N LEU A 31 24.26 -27.97 -49.41
CA LEU A 31 25.23 -29.05 -49.64
C LEU A 31 24.61 -30.45 -49.53
N ARG A 32 23.49 -30.59 -48.81
CA ARG A 32 22.70 -31.82 -48.68
C ARG A 32 21.56 -31.92 -49.70
N GLY A 33 21.56 -31.06 -50.72
CA GLY A 33 20.61 -31.11 -51.83
C GLY A 33 19.28 -30.41 -51.61
N CYS A 34 19.13 -29.61 -50.54
CA CYS A 34 17.93 -28.79 -50.33
C CYS A 34 17.95 -27.52 -51.19
N GLN A 35 16.77 -27.07 -51.60
CA GLN A 35 16.58 -25.75 -52.16
C GLN A 35 16.33 -24.76 -51.03
N VAL A 36 17.29 -23.87 -50.75
CA VAL A 36 17.22 -22.88 -49.68
C VAL A 36 17.14 -21.47 -50.25
N GLN A 37 16.25 -20.64 -49.70
CA GLN A 37 16.14 -19.20 -49.98
C GLN A 37 16.02 -18.41 -48.67
N ALA A 38 16.50 -17.17 -48.64
CA ALA A 38 16.37 -16.27 -47.49
C ALA A 38 15.44 -15.09 -47.82
N LEU A 39 14.38 -14.90 -47.05
CA LEU A 39 13.49 -13.74 -47.16
C LEU A 39 13.94 -12.64 -46.18
N CYS A 40 14.39 -11.52 -46.73
CA CYS A 40 14.98 -10.41 -45.98
C CYS A 40 14.21 -9.09 -46.18
N CYS A 41 14.25 -8.21 -45.18
CA CYS A 41 13.74 -6.85 -45.32
C CYS A 41 14.72 -5.99 -46.10
N ASP A 42 14.19 -5.07 -46.89
CA ASP A 42 14.91 -4.13 -47.74
C ASP A 42 14.55 -2.66 -47.42
N GLY A 43 14.16 -2.40 -46.15
CA GLY A 43 13.76 -1.07 -45.68
C GLY A 43 12.25 -0.79 -45.80
N LEU A 44 11.43 -1.84 -45.77
CA LEU A 44 9.98 -1.77 -46.00
C LEU A 44 9.19 -1.10 -44.85
N PHE A 45 9.58 -1.31 -43.61
CA PHE A 45 8.74 -1.02 -42.44
C PHE A 45 8.81 0.44 -41.98
N ARG A 46 7.64 1.02 -41.64
CA ARG A 46 7.52 2.34 -40.99
C ARG A 46 7.82 2.23 -39.50
N GLN A 47 8.63 3.11 -38.92
CA GLN A 47 8.90 3.13 -37.46
C GLN A 47 9.39 1.76 -36.92
N CYS A 48 10.32 1.11 -37.64
CA CYS A 48 10.91 -0.15 -37.20
C CYS A 48 11.73 0.04 -35.92
N TYR A 49 11.47 -0.75 -34.87
CA TYR A 49 12.20 -0.66 -33.61
C TYR A 49 13.70 -0.97 -33.73
N ILE A 50 14.12 -1.72 -34.74
CA ILE A 50 15.54 -1.97 -35.04
C ILE A 50 16.26 -0.70 -35.50
N ALA A 51 15.56 0.20 -36.18
CA ALA A 51 16.10 1.48 -36.62
C ALA A 51 16.07 2.55 -35.51
N GLY A 52 15.64 2.22 -34.29
CA GLY A 52 15.61 3.12 -33.14
C GLY A 52 14.38 4.04 -33.06
N ASN A 53 14.31 4.81 -31.96
CA ASN A 53 13.30 5.84 -31.72
C ASN A 53 14.01 7.16 -31.32
N PRO A 54 13.92 8.24 -32.11
CA PRO A 54 13.22 8.32 -33.39
C PRO A 54 13.86 7.41 -34.47
N PHE A 55 13.07 7.06 -35.49
CA PHE A 55 13.52 6.18 -36.57
C PHE A 55 14.77 6.73 -37.28
N ASN A 56 15.84 5.93 -37.33
CA ASN A 56 17.10 6.27 -37.97
C ASN A 56 17.22 5.58 -39.34
N GLN A 57 17.11 6.37 -40.40
CA GLN A 57 17.22 5.88 -41.78
C GLN A 57 18.57 5.20 -42.08
N ALA A 58 19.68 5.72 -41.54
CA ALA A 58 21.00 5.14 -41.76
C ALA A 58 21.11 3.76 -41.10
N ALA A 59 20.57 3.59 -39.89
CA ALA A 59 20.52 2.29 -39.22
C ALA A 59 19.66 1.28 -40.00
N CYS A 60 18.56 1.72 -40.62
CA CYS A 60 17.72 0.86 -41.47
C CYS A 60 18.48 0.37 -42.72
N VAL A 61 19.18 1.27 -43.41
CA VAL A 61 19.98 0.93 -44.60
C VAL A 61 21.13 -0.01 -44.24
N ASP A 62 21.82 0.24 -43.13
CA ASP A 62 22.90 -0.63 -42.62
C ASP A 62 22.37 -2.04 -42.30
N CYS A 63 21.22 -2.13 -41.62
CA CYS A 63 20.57 -3.40 -41.30
C CYS A 63 20.25 -4.22 -42.57
N ALA A 64 19.67 -3.61 -43.60
CA ALA A 64 19.37 -4.28 -44.87
C ALA A 64 20.64 -4.69 -45.63
N ALA A 65 21.69 -3.85 -45.59
CA ALA A 65 22.97 -4.15 -46.22
C ALA A 65 23.67 -5.35 -45.56
N LYS A 66 23.63 -5.46 -44.22
CA LYS A 66 24.21 -6.58 -43.47
C LYS A 66 23.61 -7.93 -43.86
N SER A 67 22.29 -8.04 -43.99
CA SER A 67 21.63 -9.28 -44.45
C SER A 67 22.12 -9.69 -45.83
N ARG A 68 22.11 -8.75 -46.79
CA ARG A 68 22.54 -8.99 -48.16
C ARG A 68 23.99 -9.48 -48.23
N LEU A 69 24.90 -8.81 -47.52
CA LEU A 69 26.32 -9.17 -47.48
C LEU A 69 26.54 -10.56 -46.87
N LEU A 70 25.81 -10.90 -45.81
CA LEU A 70 25.94 -12.21 -45.17
C LEU A 70 25.47 -13.34 -46.08
N PHE A 71 24.21 -13.31 -46.55
CA PHE A 71 23.65 -14.40 -47.36
C PHE A 71 24.35 -14.56 -48.71
N GLN A 72 24.86 -13.46 -49.30
CA GLN A 72 25.70 -13.53 -50.49
C GLN A 72 26.99 -14.32 -50.25
N LYS A 73 27.66 -14.13 -49.10
CA LYS A 73 28.89 -14.87 -48.74
C LYS A 73 28.65 -16.37 -48.57
N PHE A 74 27.45 -16.76 -48.14
CA PHE A 74 27.05 -18.16 -47.98
C PHE A 74 26.39 -18.76 -49.24
N ALA A 75 26.38 -18.03 -50.36
CA ALA A 75 25.76 -18.45 -51.62
C ALA A 75 24.27 -18.85 -51.46
N ILE A 76 23.55 -18.15 -50.58
CA ILE A 76 22.11 -18.34 -50.36
C ILE A 76 21.35 -17.28 -51.16
N PRO A 77 20.45 -17.69 -52.08
CA PRO A 77 19.59 -16.76 -52.80
C PRO A 77 18.72 -15.94 -51.85
N MET A 78 18.76 -14.62 -51.99
CA MET A 78 18.00 -13.69 -51.16
C MET A 78 16.78 -13.16 -51.93
N LEU A 79 15.63 -13.18 -51.27
CA LEU A 79 14.38 -12.56 -51.68
C LEU A 79 14.12 -11.32 -50.82
N GLN A 80 13.51 -10.29 -51.41
CA GLN A 80 13.12 -9.09 -50.69
C GLN A 80 11.64 -9.14 -50.34
N ILE A 81 11.27 -8.72 -49.12
CA ILE A 81 9.86 -8.69 -48.72
C ILE A 81 9.06 -7.76 -49.65
N SER A 82 9.64 -6.62 -50.05
CA SER A 82 8.98 -5.66 -50.95
C SER A 82 8.62 -6.23 -52.33
N SER A 83 9.36 -7.22 -52.84
CA SER A 83 9.14 -7.75 -54.20
C SER A 83 7.85 -8.56 -54.33
N TYR A 84 7.22 -8.92 -53.22
CA TYR A 84 5.93 -9.61 -53.18
C TYR A 84 4.74 -8.65 -53.02
N LEU A 85 4.98 -7.35 -52.96
CA LEU A 85 3.96 -6.33 -52.73
C LEU A 85 3.73 -5.48 -53.98
N THR A 86 2.48 -5.38 -54.40
CA THR A 86 2.03 -4.41 -55.40
C THR A 86 1.62 -3.09 -54.73
N ASP A 87 1.48 -2.03 -55.51
CA ASP A 87 0.94 -0.76 -54.98
C ASP A 87 -0.47 -0.94 -54.42
N ASN A 88 -1.30 -1.79 -55.05
CA ASN A 88 -2.64 -2.10 -54.55
C ASN A 88 -2.59 -2.81 -53.18
N ASP A 89 -1.63 -3.71 -52.95
CA ASP A 89 -1.45 -4.32 -51.63
C ASP A 89 -1.11 -3.27 -50.58
N ARG A 90 -0.19 -2.34 -50.91
CA ARG A 90 0.25 -1.28 -49.99
C ARG A 90 -0.91 -0.37 -49.61
N HIS A 91 -1.67 0.12 -50.60
CA HIS A 91 -2.84 0.97 -50.35
C HIS A 91 -3.90 0.23 -49.52
N ARG A 92 -4.12 -1.06 -49.79
CA ARG A 92 -5.07 -1.88 -49.03
C ARG A 92 -4.66 -2.06 -47.57
N CYS A 93 -3.38 -2.35 -47.29
CA CYS A 93 -2.86 -2.45 -45.93
C CYS A 93 -2.92 -1.10 -45.20
N GLU A 94 -2.60 0.00 -45.88
CA GLU A 94 -2.65 1.35 -45.33
C GLU A 94 -4.09 1.74 -44.98
N SER A 95 -5.00 1.64 -45.95
CA SER A 95 -6.42 1.94 -45.76
C SER A 95 -7.04 1.11 -44.62
N TRP A 96 -6.71 -0.18 -44.53
CA TRP A 96 -7.13 -0.99 -43.39
C TRP A 96 -6.59 -0.43 -42.07
N SER A 97 -5.29 -0.17 -41.98
CA SER A 97 -4.68 0.33 -40.74
C SER A 97 -5.22 1.70 -40.33
N GLU A 98 -5.63 2.54 -41.28
CA GLU A 98 -6.20 3.87 -41.04
C GLU A 98 -7.65 3.84 -40.55
N THR A 99 -8.43 2.80 -40.91
CA THR A 99 -9.83 2.67 -40.47
C THR A 99 -9.97 2.11 -39.06
N ILE A 100 -8.94 1.47 -38.50
CA ILE A 100 -9.01 0.92 -37.15
C ILE A 100 -9.04 2.07 -36.12
N SER A 101 -10.03 2.03 -35.23
CA SER A 101 -10.14 2.95 -34.11
C SER A 101 -9.16 2.55 -32.98
N PRO A 102 -8.66 3.51 -32.18
CA PRO A 102 -7.66 3.21 -31.14
C PRO A 102 -8.08 2.10 -30.16
N ASP A 103 -9.35 2.03 -29.78
CA ASP A 103 -9.92 1.01 -28.89
C ASP A 103 -9.89 -0.42 -29.48
N GLN A 104 -9.67 -0.55 -30.79
CA GLN A 104 -9.64 -1.83 -31.51
C GLN A 104 -8.23 -2.30 -31.88
N PHE A 105 -7.18 -1.52 -31.59
CA PHE A 105 -5.83 -1.85 -32.08
C PHE A 105 -5.33 -3.25 -31.66
N GLU A 106 -5.53 -3.66 -30.41
CA GLU A 106 -5.04 -4.95 -29.92
C GLU A 106 -5.85 -6.16 -30.44
N THR A 107 -7.10 -5.93 -30.85
CA THR A 107 -8.01 -6.96 -31.37
C THR A 107 -8.15 -6.92 -32.88
N ALA A 108 -7.46 -5.99 -33.55
CA ALA A 108 -7.58 -5.75 -34.98
C ALA A 108 -7.24 -6.99 -35.80
N GLN A 109 -8.11 -7.30 -36.77
CA GLN A 109 -7.93 -8.42 -37.70
C GLN A 109 -7.76 -7.90 -39.11
N PHE A 110 -6.76 -8.43 -39.83
CA PHE A 110 -6.56 -8.17 -41.24
C PHE A 110 -6.79 -9.47 -42.03
N GLU A 111 -7.88 -9.52 -42.80
CA GLU A 111 -8.35 -10.69 -43.56
C GLU A 111 -8.23 -12.00 -42.73
N GLY A 112 -8.88 -12.01 -41.57
CA GLY A 112 -8.97 -13.15 -40.66
C GLY A 112 -7.76 -13.39 -39.73
N SER A 113 -6.62 -12.73 -39.96
CA SER A 113 -5.44 -12.87 -39.08
C SER A 113 -5.47 -11.83 -37.95
N PRO A 114 -5.22 -12.22 -36.68
CA PRO A 114 -5.25 -11.32 -35.53
C PRO A 114 -3.97 -10.48 -35.43
N ILE A 115 -3.73 -9.61 -36.42
CA ILE A 115 -2.53 -8.77 -36.52
C ILE A 115 -2.35 -7.92 -35.26
N GLY A 116 -3.44 -7.32 -34.73
CA GLY A 116 -3.40 -6.51 -33.50
C GLY A 116 -2.71 -7.21 -32.33
N ARG A 117 -3.06 -8.49 -32.11
CA ARG A 117 -2.46 -9.31 -31.04
C ARG A 117 -0.99 -9.60 -31.31
N TRP A 118 -0.62 -9.91 -32.55
CA TRP A 118 0.76 -10.24 -32.91
C TRP A 118 1.69 -9.02 -32.84
N VAL A 119 1.18 -7.82 -33.13
CA VAL A 119 1.97 -6.58 -33.10
C VAL A 119 2.10 -5.94 -31.73
N ALA A 120 1.29 -6.35 -30.74
CA ALA A 120 1.40 -5.89 -29.36
C ALA A 120 2.81 -6.12 -28.76
N LEU A 121 3.50 -7.18 -29.18
CA LEU A 121 4.91 -7.42 -28.83
C LEU A 121 5.85 -6.29 -29.27
N GLY A 122 5.55 -5.65 -30.41
CA GLY A 122 6.31 -4.51 -30.89
C GLY A 122 6.18 -3.30 -29.97
N MET A 123 5.03 -3.12 -29.32
CA MET A 123 4.84 -2.05 -28.32
C MET A 123 5.65 -2.30 -27.07
N VAL A 124 5.61 -3.53 -26.55
CA VAL A 124 6.38 -3.93 -25.38
C VAL A 124 7.88 -3.76 -25.63
N ALA A 125 8.37 -4.19 -26.80
CA ALA A 125 9.76 -4.00 -27.19
C ALA A 125 10.15 -2.52 -27.36
N HIS A 126 9.24 -1.68 -27.87
CA HIS A 126 9.49 -0.27 -28.12
C HIS A 126 9.48 0.57 -26.83
N TYR A 127 8.48 0.40 -25.96
CA TYR A 127 8.31 1.19 -24.74
C TYR A 127 8.96 0.55 -23.51
N LYS A 128 9.35 -0.72 -23.58
CA LYS A 128 9.93 -1.51 -22.47
C LYS A 128 9.03 -1.53 -21.22
N ARG A 129 7.72 -1.58 -21.42
CA ARG A 129 6.68 -1.57 -20.35
C ARG A 129 5.59 -2.59 -20.66
N SER A 130 4.86 -3.03 -19.63
CA SER A 130 3.74 -3.96 -19.79
C SER A 130 2.42 -3.29 -20.14
N ASP A 131 2.36 -1.96 -20.04
CA ASP A 131 1.17 -1.14 -20.27
C ASP A 131 1.54 0.20 -20.92
N TYR A 132 0.60 0.81 -21.64
CA TYR A 132 0.77 2.08 -22.35
C TYR A 132 -0.54 2.86 -22.44
N ASN A 133 -0.45 4.18 -22.31
CA ASN A 133 -1.62 5.06 -22.34
C ASN A 133 -2.17 5.20 -23.76
N MET A 134 -3.31 4.57 -24.03
CA MET A 134 -3.99 4.62 -25.33
C MET A 134 -4.50 6.01 -25.73
N SER A 135 -4.57 6.98 -24.82
CA SER A 135 -4.89 8.38 -25.16
C SER A 135 -3.69 9.16 -25.71
N ASP A 136 -2.48 8.64 -25.58
CA ASP A 136 -1.27 9.26 -26.11
C ASP A 136 -1.22 9.14 -27.64
N ARG A 137 -1.09 10.28 -28.32
CA ARG A 137 -1.04 10.35 -29.79
C ARG A 137 0.17 9.62 -30.36
N ASP A 138 1.30 9.61 -29.67
CA ASP A 138 2.51 8.93 -30.14
C ASP A 138 2.36 7.40 -30.00
N VAL A 139 1.74 6.94 -28.92
CA VAL A 139 1.34 5.52 -28.74
C VAL A 139 0.39 5.08 -29.85
N GLN A 140 -0.65 5.87 -30.13
CA GLN A 140 -1.60 5.56 -31.20
C GLN A 140 -0.93 5.53 -32.58
N LYS A 141 -0.05 6.49 -32.86
CA LYS A 141 0.71 6.57 -34.11
C LYS A 141 1.64 5.36 -34.28
N MET A 142 2.32 4.96 -33.20
CA MET A 142 3.19 3.78 -33.20
C MET A 142 2.39 2.50 -33.45
N LEU A 143 1.29 2.28 -32.72
CA LEU A 143 0.41 1.13 -32.92
C LEU A 143 -0.12 1.04 -34.35
N ARG A 144 -0.61 2.16 -34.91
CA ARG A 144 -1.10 2.21 -36.29
C ARG A 144 0.01 1.84 -37.29
N SER A 145 1.22 2.33 -37.06
CA SER A 145 2.41 1.97 -37.86
C SER A 145 2.74 0.48 -37.77
N LEU A 146 2.66 -0.10 -36.57
CA LEU A 146 2.88 -1.53 -36.36
C LEU A 146 1.81 -2.40 -37.03
N LEU A 147 0.52 -2.01 -36.94
CA LEU A 147 -0.58 -2.67 -37.64
C LEU A 147 -0.33 -2.67 -39.15
N PHE A 148 -0.03 -1.50 -39.73
CA PHE A 148 0.31 -1.37 -41.14
C PHE A 148 1.46 -2.31 -41.54
N ASN A 149 2.56 -2.28 -40.79
CA ASN A 149 3.71 -3.14 -41.06
C ASN A 149 3.36 -4.64 -40.95
N GLY A 150 2.52 -5.01 -39.98
CA GLY A 150 2.07 -6.38 -39.78
C GLY A 150 1.19 -6.88 -40.93
N ALA A 151 0.28 -6.04 -41.43
CA ALA A 151 -0.53 -6.32 -42.61
C ALA A 151 0.33 -6.47 -43.88
N LEU A 152 1.29 -5.56 -44.10
CA LEU A 152 2.25 -5.67 -45.20
C LEU A 152 3.02 -6.99 -45.15
N LEU A 153 3.56 -7.33 -43.97
CA LEU A 153 4.34 -8.56 -43.80
C LEU A 153 3.47 -9.79 -44.05
N LYS A 154 2.24 -9.84 -43.51
CA LYS A 154 1.30 -10.94 -43.76
C LYS A 154 1.09 -11.14 -45.27
N THR A 155 0.77 -10.08 -46.00
CA THR A 155 0.52 -10.17 -47.45
C THR A 155 1.76 -10.64 -48.21
N ALA A 156 2.92 -10.06 -47.95
CA ALA A 156 4.17 -10.43 -48.62
C ALA A 156 4.59 -11.87 -48.30
N PHE A 157 4.51 -12.26 -47.02
CA PHE A 157 4.95 -13.56 -46.54
C PHE A 157 4.07 -14.70 -47.09
N LEU A 158 2.75 -14.52 -47.11
CA LEU A 158 1.85 -15.51 -47.71
C LEU A 158 2.09 -15.68 -49.21
N LYS A 159 2.28 -14.58 -49.95
CA LYS A 159 2.64 -14.66 -51.38
C LYS A 159 4.00 -15.35 -51.60
N CYS A 160 4.97 -15.11 -50.73
CA CYS A 160 6.26 -15.78 -50.77
C CYS A 160 6.12 -17.29 -50.52
N ILE A 161 5.37 -17.69 -49.50
CA ILE A 161 5.09 -19.10 -49.21
C ILE A 161 4.33 -19.75 -50.38
N ASP A 162 3.32 -19.07 -50.93
CA ASP A 162 2.53 -19.60 -52.05
C ASP A 162 3.38 -19.79 -53.32
N ALA A 163 4.34 -18.89 -53.57
CA ALA A 163 5.24 -18.98 -54.72
C ALA A 163 6.35 -20.03 -54.53
N PHE A 164 6.96 -20.10 -53.34
CA PHE A 164 8.11 -20.97 -53.09
C PHE A 164 7.69 -22.39 -52.67
N GLN A 165 6.57 -22.52 -51.95
CA GLN A 165 6.07 -23.75 -51.33
C GLN A 165 7.11 -24.41 -50.39
N PRO A 166 7.58 -23.71 -49.34
CA PRO A 166 8.52 -24.28 -48.37
C PRO A 166 7.86 -25.38 -47.54
N GLU A 167 8.61 -26.43 -47.25
CA GLU A 167 8.24 -27.49 -46.31
C GLU A 167 8.74 -27.19 -44.89
N HIS A 168 9.85 -26.44 -44.78
CA HIS A 168 10.39 -25.98 -43.52
C HIS A 168 10.73 -24.48 -43.56
N ILE A 169 10.55 -23.83 -42.41
CA ILE A 169 10.98 -22.45 -42.18
C ILE A 169 11.96 -22.41 -41.01
N ILE A 170 13.07 -21.70 -41.17
CA ILE A 170 13.98 -21.37 -40.07
C ILE A 170 13.71 -19.94 -39.64
N ASN A 171 13.49 -19.75 -38.35
CA ASN A 171 12.95 -18.53 -37.78
C ASN A 171 13.70 -18.15 -36.49
N TYR A 172 14.14 -16.90 -36.38
CA TYR A 172 14.72 -16.42 -35.13
C TYR A 172 13.61 -16.14 -34.10
N SER A 173 13.70 -16.80 -32.93
CA SER A 173 12.88 -16.67 -31.71
C SER A 173 11.38 -16.98 -31.88
N GLY A 174 10.72 -16.36 -32.85
CA GLY A 174 9.26 -16.34 -32.97
C GLY A 174 8.57 -15.42 -31.96
N ASP A 175 9.28 -14.86 -30.97
CA ASP A 175 8.74 -14.00 -29.91
C ASP A 175 9.00 -12.49 -30.15
N HIS A 176 9.51 -12.14 -31.34
CA HIS A 176 9.61 -10.76 -31.81
C HIS A 176 8.54 -10.48 -32.85
N ILE A 177 7.89 -9.31 -32.80
CA ILE A 177 6.72 -8.91 -33.63
C ILE A 177 6.67 -9.53 -35.06
N TYR A 178 7.68 -9.30 -35.89
CA TYR A 178 7.65 -9.75 -37.28
C TYR A 178 7.92 -11.24 -37.44
N TYR A 179 8.80 -11.78 -36.60
CA TYR A 179 9.06 -13.23 -36.52
C TYR A 179 7.85 -13.99 -35.98
N ARG A 180 7.05 -13.36 -35.11
CA ARG A 180 5.79 -13.90 -34.60
C ARG A 180 4.74 -14.03 -35.70
N ILE A 181 4.61 -13.00 -36.53
CA ILE A 181 3.70 -13.03 -37.69
C ILE A 181 4.09 -14.18 -38.63
N ALA A 182 5.38 -14.31 -38.95
CA ALA A 182 5.87 -15.41 -39.77
C ALA A 182 5.58 -16.77 -39.11
N PHE A 183 5.93 -16.95 -37.83
CA PHE A 183 5.70 -18.18 -37.08
C PHE A 183 4.23 -18.62 -37.09
N GLU A 184 3.32 -17.71 -36.77
CA GLU A 184 1.88 -18.02 -36.68
C GLU A 184 1.26 -18.33 -38.05
N LEU A 185 1.67 -17.61 -39.10
CA LEU A 185 1.21 -17.89 -40.46
C LEU A 185 1.74 -19.23 -40.98
N SER A 186 2.99 -19.58 -40.68
CA SER A 186 3.56 -20.88 -41.01
C SER A 186 2.80 -22.01 -40.32
N ARG A 187 2.50 -21.85 -39.02
CA ARG A 187 1.70 -22.81 -38.25
C ARG A 187 0.29 -22.96 -38.83
N GLN A 188 -0.37 -21.87 -39.22
CA GLN A 188 -1.68 -21.90 -39.89
C GLN A 188 -1.66 -22.63 -41.24
N ARG A 189 -0.52 -22.63 -41.93
CA ARG A 189 -0.32 -23.37 -43.19
C ARG A 189 0.19 -24.80 -42.99
N GLY A 190 0.40 -25.25 -41.75
CA GLY A 190 0.97 -26.57 -41.46
C GLY A 190 2.40 -26.75 -41.93
N ILE A 191 3.17 -25.66 -41.99
CA ILE A 191 4.60 -25.67 -42.36
C ILE A 191 5.42 -25.78 -41.08
N ASP A 192 6.35 -26.73 -41.05
CA ASP A 192 7.23 -26.94 -39.90
C ASP A 192 8.19 -25.76 -39.73
N VAL A 193 8.34 -25.28 -38.49
CA VAL A 193 9.18 -24.14 -38.14
C VAL A 193 10.22 -24.54 -37.11
N LEU A 194 11.49 -24.43 -37.47
CA LEU A 194 12.60 -24.49 -36.53
C LEU A 194 12.85 -23.07 -35.99
N THR A 195 12.61 -22.86 -34.71
CA THR A 195 12.96 -21.61 -34.04
C THR A 195 14.34 -21.69 -33.39
N HIS A 196 15.10 -20.60 -33.40
CA HIS A 196 16.39 -20.52 -32.72
C HIS A 196 16.56 -19.23 -31.91
N GLU A 197 17.40 -19.29 -30.88
CA GLU A 197 17.77 -18.15 -30.03
C GLU A 197 19.19 -18.37 -29.47
N ARG A 198 19.77 -17.37 -28.81
CA ARG A 198 20.94 -17.63 -27.95
C ARG A 198 20.60 -18.66 -26.88
N GLY A 199 21.51 -19.59 -26.66
CA GLY A 199 21.36 -20.66 -25.68
C GLY A 199 21.53 -20.19 -24.25
N GLN A 200 21.28 -21.09 -23.29
CA GLN A 200 21.43 -20.81 -21.85
C GLN A 200 22.88 -20.89 -21.39
N LEU A 201 23.71 -21.70 -22.07
CA LEU A 201 25.15 -21.84 -21.82
C LEU A 201 25.99 -21.03 -22.81
N THR A 202 27.16 -20.56 -22.40
CA THR A 202 27.98 -19.64 -23.19
C THR A 202 28.43 -20.24 -24.50
N GLY A 203 28.30 -19.46 -25.58
CA GLY A 203 28.65 -19.91 -26.92
C GLY A 203 27.64 -20.85 -27.58
N THR A 204 26.48 -21.10 -26.97
CA THR A 204 25.48 -22.06 -27.48
C THR A 204 24.22 -21.40 -28.03
N TYR A 205 23.40 -22.16 -28.75
CA TYR A 205 22.09 -21.78 -29.28
C TYR A 205 20.96 -22.64 -28.70
N SER A 206 19.79 -22.05 -28.49
CA SER A 206 18.54 -22.78 -28.29
C SER A 206 17.93 -23.12 -29.64
N LEU A 207 17.41 -24.33 -29.80
CA LEU A 207 16.73 -24.80 -31.00
C LEU A 207 15.44 -25.48 -30.59
N LEU A 208 14.30 -25.04 -31.12
CA LEU A 208 12.99 -25.62 -30.78
C LEU A 208 12.18 -25.88 -32.06
N ASN A 209 11.48 -27.01 -32.11
CA ASN A 209 10.65 -27.36 -33.25
C ASN A 209 9.17 -26.99 -33.02
N ASN A 210 8.58 -26.25 -33.95
CA ASN A 210 7.16 -25.85 -33.97
C ASN A 210 6.66 -25.10 -32.72
N VAL A 211 7.57 -24.59 -31.89
CA VAL A 211 7.30 -23.87 -30.66
C VAL A 211 8.31 -22.72 -30.52
N THR A 212 7.92 -21.63 -29.87
CA THR A 212 8.82 -20.51 -29.53
C THR A 212 9.32 -20.66 -28.10
N ASN A 213 10.35 -19.91 -27.71
CA ASN A 213 10.83 -19.94 -26.31
C ASN A 213 9.73 -19.56 -25.32
N SER A 214 8.88 -18.60 -25.67
CA SER A 214 7.76 -18.19 -24.83
C SER A 214 6.53 -19.09 -24.95
N SER A 215 6.21 -19.66 -26.13
CA SER A 215 5.08 -20.59 -26.23
C SER A 215 5.39 -21.96 -25.61
N ALA A 216 6.68 -22.32 -25.48
CA ALA A 216 7.11 -23.48 -24.71
C ALA A 216 6.70 -23.40 -23.22
N TRP A 217 6.34 -22.22 -22.72
CA TRP A 217 5.78 -22.06 -21.38
C TRP A 217 4.40 -22.70 -21.22
N SER A 218 3.55 -22.63 -22.24
CA SER A 218 2.21 -23.23 -22.22
C SER A 218 2.17 -24.61 -22.87
N ASP A 219 2.88 -24.77 -23.98
CA ASP A 219 2.76 -25.94 -24.85
C ASP A 219 3.73 -27.06 -24.45
N GLY A 220 4.73 -26.73 -23.62
CA GLY A 220 5.82 -27.63 -23.25
C GLY A 220 6.80 -27.88 -24.40
N ILE A 221 7.69 -28.85 -24.20
CA ILE A 221 8.59 -29.37 -25.24
C ILE A 221 8.28 -30.86 -25.35
N GLN A 222 7.82 -31.30 -26.52
CA GLN A 222 7.29 -32.65 -26.71
C GLN A 222 8.35 -33.72 -26.40
N GLU A 223 9.59 -33.47 -26.78
CA GLU A 223 10.73 -34.38 -26.57
C GLU A 223 11.08 -34.59 -25.09
N TRP A 224 10.51 -33.80 -24.17
CA TRP A 224 10.64 -34.07 -22.73
C TRP A 224 10.07 -35.44 -22.34
N GLU A 225 9.03 -35.93 -23.04
CA GLU A 225 8.42 -37.22 -22.72
C GLU A 225 9.38 -38.40 -22.96
N ASP A 226 10.35 -38.26 -23.86
CA ASP A 226 11.40 -39.25 -24.06
C ASP A 226 12.39 -39.24 -22.87
N TRP A 227 12.63 -38.07 -22.28
CA TRP A 227 13.65 -37.85 -21.26
C TRP A 227 13.16 -37.93 -19.82
N ARG A 228 11.85 -37.79 -19.55
CA ARG A 228 11.29 -37.70 -18.18
C ARG A 228 11.68 -38.86 -17.26
N ASN A 229 11.81 -40.05 -17.83
CA ASN A 229 12.14 -41.27 -17.09
C ASN A 229 13.62 -41.67 -17.21
N ALA A 230 14.41 -40.97 -18.04
CA ALA A 230 15.81 -41.25 -18.25
C ALA A 230 16.64 -40.83 -17.01
N PRO A 231 17.31 -41.77 -16.32
CA PRO A 231 18.16 -41.43 -15.18
C PRO A 231 19.43 -40.70 -15.60
N LEU A 232 19.82 -39.71 -14.81
CA LEU A 232 21.06 -38.96 -15.05
C LEU A 232 22.30 -39.78 -14.65
N SER A 233 23.33 -39.74 -15.49
CA SER A 233 24.68 -40.16 -15.07
C SER A 233 25.25 -39.20 -14.03
N ARG A 234 26.26 -39.63 -13.27
CA ARG A 234 26.98 -38.74 -12.33
C ARG A 234 27.52 -37.47 -12.99
N LYS A 235 27.96 -37.54 -14.25
CA LYS A 235 28.44 -36.37 -15.01
C LYS A 235 27.31 -35.37 -15.26
N GLN A 236 26.18 -35.84 -15.80
CA GLN A 236 25.00 -35.00 -16.09
C GLN A 236 24.42 -34.37 -14.82
N PHE A 237 24.43 -35.12 -13.71
CA PHE A 237 24.04 -34.59 -12.41
C PHE A 237 24.96 -33.43 -11.96
N SER A 238 26.28 -33.64 -12.10
CA SER A 238 27.29 -32.64 -11.75
C SER A 238 27.23 -31.37 -12.62
N GLU A 239 26.83 -31.52 -13.89
CA GLU A 239 26.58 -30.39 -14.81
C GLU A 239 25.45 -29.49 -14.31
N VAL A 240 24.33 -30.09 -13.88
CA VAL A 240 23.21 -29.33 -13.27
C VAL A 240 23.66 -28.66 -11.96
N GLN A 241 24.35 -29.38 -11.06
CA GLN A 241 24.85 -28.80 -9.81
C GLN A 241 25.78 -27.59 -10.06
N SER A 242 26.68 -27.73 -11.04
CA SER A 242 27.64 -26.67 -11.40
C SER A 242 26.93 -25.46 -11.98
N TYR A 243 25.93 -25.66 -12.84
CA TYR A 243 25.12 -24.58 -13.39
C TYR A 243 24.35 -23.83 -12.29
N ILE A 244 23.64 -24.56 -11.42
CA ILE A 244 22.83 -23.98 -10.34
C ILE A 244 23.70 -23.25 -9.30
N SER A 245 24.90 -23.77 -9.01
CA SER A 245 25.87 -23.11 -8.12
C SER A 245 26.53 -21.89 -8.78
N GLY A 246 26.79 -21.96 -10.09
CA GLY A 246 27.33 -20.85 -10.87
C GLY A 246 26.38 -19.65 -10.91
N MET A 247 25.08 -19.91 -11.08
CA MET A 247 24.02 -18.90 -10.99
C MET A 247 24.05 -18.16 -9.64
N GLU A 248 24.22 -18.90 -8.55
CA GLU A 248 24.29 -18.37 -7.18
C GLU A 248 25.50 -17.46 -6.93
N GLN A 249 26.61 -17.74 -7.61
CA GLN A 249 27.83 -16.92 -7.57
C GLN A 249 27.80 -15.75 -8.57
N GLY A 250 26.74 -15.65 -9.37
CA GLY A 250 26.62 -14.68 -10.45
C GLY A 250 27.60 -14.92 -11.59
N ASN A 251 27.96 -16.18 -11.88
CA ASN A 251 28.87 -16.57 -12.97
C ASN A 251 28.12 -16.79 -14.31
N CYS A 252 26.94 -16.19 -14.46
CA CYS A 252 26.14 -16.29 -15.67
C CYS A 252 26.76 -15.42 -16.78
N ASN A 253 27.39 -16.05 -17.77
CA ASN A 253 28.13 -15.35 -18.82
C ASN A 253 27.31 -15.09 -20.11
N ASN A 254 26.05 -15.54 -20.17
CA ASN A 254 25.19 -15.42 -21.38
C ASN A 254 24.38 -14.14 -21.46
N PHE A 255 24.29 -13.42 -20.35
CA PHE A 255 23.57 -12.18 -20.24
C PHE A 255 24.33 -11.25 -19.29
N VAL A 256 23.98 -9.96 -19.28
CA VAL A 256 24.65 -8.96 -18.45
C VAL A 256 24.57 -9.38 -16.99
N LYS A 257 25.72 -9.45 -16.29
CA LYS A 257 25.77 -9.71 -14.86
C LYS A 257 25.12 -8.54 -14.11
N LEU A 258 23.96 -8.77 -13.51
CA LEU A 258 23.19 -7.72 -12.84
C LEU A 258 23.56 -7.53 -11.36
N TYR A 259 24.39 -8.41 -10.77
CA TYR A 259 24.75 -8.40 -9.35
C TYR A 259 26.23 -8.73 -9.11
N HIS A 260 26.85 -8.02 -8.14
CA HIS A 260 28.28 -8.17 -7.80
C HIS A 260 28.54 -8.50 -6.31
N CYS A 261 27.51 -8.78 -5.50
CA CYS A 261 27.70 -9.17 -4.09
C CYS A 261 27.60 -10.69 -3.88
N GLN A 262 28.32 -11.20 -2.88
CA GLN A 262 28.20 -12.58 -2.43
C GLN A 262 26.99 -12.73 -1.49
N ALA A 263 26.32 -13.88 -1.58
CA ALA A 263 25.19 -14.17 -0.72
C ALA A 263 25.63 -14.45 0.72
N ASN A 264 25.05 -13.75 1.69
CA ASN A 264 25.14 -14.10 3.10
C ASN A 264 23.78 -14.62 3.58
N TYR A 265 23.67 -15.94 3.71
CA TYR A 265 22.41 -16.60 4.07
C TYR A 265 22.12 -16.52 5.56
N GLU A 266 23.15 -16.49 6.41
CA GLU A 266 23.01 -16.56 7.87
C GLU A 266 22.50 -15.24 8.46
N SER A 267 22.94 -14.10 7.92
CA SER A 267 22.56 -12.78 8.41
C SER A 267 21.27 -12.22 7.81
N LEU A 268 20.62 -12.88 6.85
CA LEU A 268 19.49 -12.28 6.12
C LEU A 268 18.36 -11.82 7.05
N LYS A 269 17.88 -12.69 7.96
CA LYS A 269 16.81 -12.31 8.90
C LYS A 269 17.22 -11.14 9.81
N LYS A 270 18.52 -11.00 10.10
CA LYS A 270 19.09 -9.83 10.79
C LYS A 270 19.05 -8.57 9.95
N GLU A 271 19.55 -8.62 8.73
CA GLU A 271 19.56 -7.48 7.82
C GLU A 271 18.14 -6.97 7.54
N LEU A 272 17.17 -7.89 7.45
CA LEU A 272 15.76 -7.57 7.26
C LEU A 272 14.99 -7.29 8.57
N ARG A 273 15.59 -7.43 9.76
CA ARG A 273 14.90 -7.36 11.06
C ARG A 273 13.59 -8.18 11.09
N ILE A 274 13.69 -9.44 10.68
CA ILE A 274 12.61 -10.43 10.74
C ILE A 274 12.91 -11.34 11.94
N PRO A 275 11.95 -11.56 12.87
CA PRO A 275 12.16 -12.47 14.00
C PRO A 275 12.60 -13.85 13.51
N TYR A 276 13.57 -14.46 14.19
CA TYR A 276 14.20 -15.67 13.69
C TYR A 276 13.24 -16.85 13.53
N SER A 277 12.23 -16.93 14.40
CA SER A 277 11.17 -17.95 14.38
C SER A 277 10.07 -17.72 13.34
N ALA A 278 10.03 -16.54 12.71
CA ALA A 278 8.96 -16.19 11.80
C ALA A 278 9.07 -16.92 10.46
N LYS A 279 7.92 -17.33 9.92
CA LYS A 279 7.80 -17.90 8.58
C LYS A 279 7.98 -16.81 7.53
N VAL A 280 8.69 -17.12 6.46
CA VAL A 280 9.03 -16.18 5.39
C VAL A 280 8.47 -16.68 4.05
N ILE A 281 7.62 -15.87 3.43
CA ILE A 281 7.18 -16.04 2.04
C ILE A 281 8.01 -15.11 1.17
N ALA A 282 8.78 -15.68 0.24
CA ALA A 282 9.59 -14.93 -0.70
C ALA A 282 8.81 -14.68 -2.00
N LEU A 283 8.55 -13.42 -2.33
CA LEU A 283 7.89 -13.02 -3.57
C LEU A 283 8.90 -12.38 -4.51
N PHE A 284 8.99 -12.85 -5.74
CA PHE A 284 9.94 -12.33 -6.74
C PHE A 284 9.20 -11.66 -7.90
N THR A 285 9.31 -10.33 -8.00
CA THR A 285 8.70 -9.59 -9.13
C THR A 285 9.53 -9.78 -10.40
N SER A 286 8.89 -9.64 -11.56
CA SER A 286 9.56 -9.52 -12.87
C SER A 286 9.69 -8.04 -13.24
N ASN A 287 10.45 -7.73 -14.30
CA ASN A 287 10.42 -6.39 -14.87
C ASN A 287 9.22 -6.22 -15.83
N GLU A 288 8.79 -4.98 -16.06
CA GLU A 288 7.58 -4.72 -16.84
C GLU A 288 7.72 -5.11 -18.32
N TRP A 289 8.92 -5.10 -18.87
CA TRP A 289 9.17 -5.57 -20.24
C TRP A 289 8.95 -7.08 -20.39
N GLU A 290 9.49 -7.88 -19.47
CA GLU A 290 9.25 -9.34 -19.45
C GLU A 290 7.77 -9.64 -19.22
N LEU A 291 7.12 -8.91 -18.30
CA LEU A 291 5.70 -9.10 -18.00
C LEU A 291 4.81 -8.76 -19.20
N GLY A 292 5.10 -7.66 -19.90
CA GLY A 292 4.41 -7.28 -21.13
C GLY A 292 4.56 -8.34 -22.21
N SER A 293 5.78 -8.87 -22.37
CA SER A 293 6.08 -9.92 -23.36
C SER A 293 5.29 -11.18 -23.05
N PHE A 294 5.25 -11.57 -21.77
CA PHE A 294 4.44 -12.69 -21.29
C PHE A 294 2.94 -12.48 -21.60
N LYS A 295 2.37 -11.32 -21.22
CA LYS A 295 0.95 -11.00 -21.45
C LYS A 295 0.59 -11.05 -22.94
N ALA A 296 1.46 -10.54 -23.81
CA ALA A 296 1.25 -10.53 -25.26
C ALA A 296 1.26 -11.95 -25.87
N ILE A 297 2.15 -12.84 -25.38
CA ILE A 297 2.35 -14.18 -25.94
C ILE A 297 1.39 -15.22 -25.36
N ALA A 298 1.36 -15.37 -24.04
CA ALA A 298 0.59 -16.42 -23.36
C ALA A 298 -0.92 -16.15 -23.34
N GLY A 299 -1.35 -14.95 -23.78
CA GLY A 299 -2.69 -14.45 -23.49
C GLY A 299 -2.83 -14.17 -21.99
N LYS A 300 -3.92 -13.51 -21.59
CA LYS A 300 -4.16 -12.99 -20.22
C LYS A 300 -4.31 -14.07 -19.11
N ARG A 301 -3.52 -15.15 -19.08
CA ARG A 301 -3.54 -16.19 -18.04
C ARG A 301 -2.73 -15.80 -16.79
N LEU A 302 -2.78 -14.53 -16.42
CA LEU A 302 -2.28 -14.08 -15.12
C LEU A 302 -3.49 -13.96 -14.19
N ILE A 303 -3.36 -14.47 -12.97
CA ILE A 303 -4.45 -14.39 -11.99
C ILE A 303 -4.62 -12.97 -11.43
N PHE A 304 -3.62 -12.10 -11.60
CA PHE A 304 -3.62 -10.70 -11.19
C PHE A 304 -3.48 -9.78 -12.40
N GLU A 305 -4.11 -8.61 -12.34
CA GLU A 305 -4.06 -7.59 -13.39
C GLU A 305 -2.65 -7.01 -13.56
N ASP A 306 -1.97 -6.73 -12.45
CA ASP A 306 -0.61 -6.23 -12.39
C ASP A 306 0.17 -6.80 -11.19
N GLN A 307 1.46 -6.47 -11.11
CA GLN A 307 2.31 -6.92 -10.00
C GLN A 307 2.00 -6.21 -8.68
N ILE A 308 1.41 -5.01 -8.72
CA ILE A 308 1.06 -4.23 -7.52
C ILE A 308 -0.05 -4.93 -6.75
N GLU A 309 -1.11 -5.35 -7.46
CA GLU A 309 -2.22 -6.08 -6.88
C GLU A 309 -1.79 -7.46 -6.36
N TRP A 310 -0.93 -8.16 -7.11
CA TRP A 310 -0.33 -9.40 -6.63
C TRP A 310 0.39 -9.21 -5.28
N MET A 311 1.20 -8.15 -5.15
CA MET A 311 1.90 -7.86 -3.90
C MET A 311 0.92 -7.54 -2.75
N ARG A 312 -0.15 -6.77 -3.00
CA ARG A 312 -1.20 -6.50 -1.99
C ARG A 312 -1.88 -7.75 -1.50
N GLN A 313 -2.35 -8.59 -2.42
CA GLN A 313 -3.06 -9.83 -2.09
C GLN A 313 -2.16 -10.79 -1.31
N THR A 314 -0.89 -10.89 -1.69
CA THR A 314 0.09 -11.71 -0.95
C THR A 314 0.36 -11.16 0.45
N ALA A 315 0.47 -9.83 0.59
CA ALA A 315 0.67 -9.18 1.89
C ALA A 315 -0.52 -9.40 2.83
N GLN A 316 -1.75 -9.39 2.31
CA GLN A 316 -2.97 -9.69 3.06
C GLN A 316 -3.01 -11.15 3.53
N ILE A 317 -2.68 -12.10 2.64
CA ILE A 317 -2.57 -13.53 2.98
C ILE A 317 -1.52 -13.74 4.10
N CYS A 318 -0.36 -13.09 4.00
CA CYS A 318 0.69 -13.20 5.00
C CYS A 318 0.26 -12.61 6.35
N ALA A 319 -0.40 -11.44 6.35
CA ALA A 319 -0.94 -10.82 7.56
C ALA A 319 -1.92 -11.75 8.29
N LYS A 320 -2.91 -12.29 7.56
CA LYS A 320 -3.93 -13.22 8.06
C LYS A 320 -3.32 -14.46 8.73
N ASN A 321 -2.13 -14.87 8.28
CA ASN A 321 -1.46 -16.09 8.73
C ASN A 321 -0.28 -15.87 9.67
N ASN A 322 0.01 -14.62 10.05
CA ASN A 322 1.18 -14.25 10.82
C ASN A 322 2.50 -14.72 10.17
N TRP A 323 2.61 -14.55 8.85
CA TRP A 323 3.83 -14.77 8.09
C TRP A 323 4.45 -13.44 7.69
N TYR A 324 5.77 -13.44 7.51
CA TYR A 324 6.48 -12.34 6.90
C TYR A 324 6.49 -12.51 5.39
N LEU A 325 6.18 -11.42 4.68
CA LEU A 325 6.34 -11.34 3.24
C LEU A 325 7.64 -10.59 2.94
N VAL A 326 8.54 -11.21 2.18
CA VAL A 326 9.72 -10.53 1.65
C VAL A 326 9.58 -10.43 0.14
N ILE A 327 9.40 -9.20 -0.34
CA ILE A 327 9.24 -8.86 -1.76
C ILE A 327 10.62 -8.50 -2.31
N ARG A 328 11.13 -9.31 -3.23
CA ARG A 328 12.37 -9.04 -3.95
C ARG A 328 12.05 -8.53 -5.34
N HIS A 329 12.34 -7.25 -5.58
CA HIS A 329 12.17 -6.67 -6.90
C HIS A 329 13.27 -7.08 -7.87
N HIS A 330 12.94 -7.19 -9.16
CA HIS A 330 13.94 -7.52 -10.18
C HIS A 330 15.04 -6.44 -10.26
N PRO A 331 16.34 -6.82 -10.25
CA PRO A 331 17.48 -5.89 -10.31
C PRO A 331 17.41 -4.83 -11.41
N ILE A 332 17.04 -5.26 -12.62
CA ILE A 332 17.05 -4.43 -13.83
C ILE A 332 16.12 -3.21 -13.74
N ILE A 333 15.15 -3.23 -12.81
CA ILE A 333 14.21 -2.12 -12.58
C ILE A 333 14.96 -0.84 -12.20
N ALA A 334 16.11 -0.93 -11.50
CA ALA A 334 16.96 0.22 -11.19
C ALA A 334 17.62 0.86 -12.43
N GLY A 335 17.65 0.14 -13.56
CA GLY A 335 18.39 0.49 -14.77
C GLY A 335 19.85 0.05 -14.72
N THR A 336 20.47 -0.01 -15.90
CA THR A 336 21.90 -0.27 -16.14
C THR A 336 22.40 0.69 -17.23
N ALA A 337 23.67 0.61 -17.63
CA ALA A 337 24.18 1.40 -18.76
C ALA A 337 23.44 1.13 -20.09
N GLU A 338 22.92 -0.08 -20.28
CA GLU A 338 22.27 -0.53 -21.52
C GLU A 338 20.72 -0.51 -21.43
N TYR A 339 20.19 -0.54 -20.21
CA TYR A 339 18.75 -0.62 -19.95
C TYR A 339 18.29 0.57 -19.12
N PRO A 340 17.36 1.40 -19.65
CA PRO A 340 16.83 2.51 -18.87
C PRO A 340 16.10 1.98 -17.64
N ARG A 341 16.08 2.81 -16.60
CA ARG A 341 15.33 2.56 -15.38
C ARG A 341 13.82 2.48 -15.65
N ASP A 342 13.13 1.60 -14.94
CA ASP A 342 11.68 1.52 -14.98
C ASP A 342 11.04 2.49 -13.99
N THR A 343 11.05 3.77 -14.37
CA THR A 343 10.58 4.89 -13.54
C THR A 343 9.12 4.74 -13.09
N ASP A 344 8.25 4.22 -13.96
CA ASP A 344 6.83 4.06 -13.65
C ASP A 344 6.60 2.97 -12.60
N PHE A 345 7.24 1.81 -12.76
CA PHE A 345 7.14 0.75 -11.78
C PHE A 345 7.78 1.15 -10.45
N LEU A 346 8.95 1.81 -10.46
CA LEU A 346 9.59 2.35 -9.25
C LEU A 346 8.66 3.31 -8.50
N GLN A 347 8.01 4.23 -9.21
CA GLN A 347 7.05 5.14 -8.61
C GLN A 347 5.87 4.40 -7.95
N LYS A 348 5.34 3.36 -8.61
CA LYS A 348 4.26 2.54 -8.06
C LYS A 348 4.69 1.80 -6.79
N ILE A 349 5.88 1.19 -6.76
CA ILE A 349 6.36 0.47 -5.57
C ILE A 349 6.72 1.41 -4.42
N LEU A 350 7.22 2.61 -4.68
CA LEU A 350 7.49 3.62 -3.64
C LEU A 350 6.20 4.10 -2.96
N LYS A 351 5.11 4.21 -3.72
CA LYS A 351 3.78 4.52 -3.18
C LYS A 351 3.21 3.33 -2.40
N LEU A 352 3.28 2.14 -3.00
CA LEU A 352 2.78 0.88 -2.42
C LEU A 352 3.46 0.56 -1.09
N ASP A 353 4.76 0.82 -0.98
CA ASP A 353 5.51 0.61 0.26
C ASP A 353 4.77 1.25 1.44
N SER A 354 4.25 2.48 1.30
CA SER A 354 3.49 3.17 2.36
C SER A 354 2.17 2.51 2.77
N GLU A 355 1.63 1.57 1.99
CA GLU A 355 0.39 0.84 2.28
C GLU A 355 0.61 -0.42 3.14
N PHE A 356 1.84 -0.93 3.22
CA PHE A 356 2.12 -2.22 3.84
C PHE A 356 2.38 -2.18 5.35
N GLY A 357 1.97 -3.25 6.04
CA GLY A 357 2.25 -3.46 7.46
C GLY A 357 3.69 -3.84 7.78
N SER A 358 4.02 -3.91 9.07
CA SER A 358 5.35 -4.25 9.61
C SER A 358 5.76 -5.71 9.40
N HIS A 359 4.91 -6.54 8.82
CA HIS A 359 5.21 -7.92 8.40
C HIS A 359 5.76 -8.02 6.97
N VAL A 360 5.78 -6.91 6.22
CA VAL A 360 6.33 -6.86 4.85
C VAL A 360 7.74 -6.27 4.85
N ARG A 361 8.64 -6.86 4.05
CA ARG A 361 9.97 -6.33 3.75
C ARG A 361 10.14 -6.22 2.25
N MET A 362 10.44 -5.02 1.76
CA MET A 362 10.74 -4.80 0.35
C MET A 362 12.25 -4.72 0.18
N ILE A 363 12.79 -5.56 -0.70
CA ILE A 363 14.17 -5.52 -1.15
C ILE A 363 14.16 -4.81 -2.51
N MET A 364 14.58 -3.54 -2.48
CA MET A 364 14.57 -2.66 -3.64
C MET A 364 15.54 -3.15 -4.72
N PRO A 365 15.32 -2.79 -6.00
CA PRO A 365 16.13 -3.31 -7.11
C PRO A 365 17.66 -3.18 -6.94
N ALA A 366 18.12 -2.10 -6.30
CA ALA A 366 19.54 -1.82 -6.06
C ALA A 366 20.10 -2.35 -4.71
N ASP A 367 19.27 -2.95 -3.86
CA ASP A 367 19.70 -3.45 -2.54
C ASP A 367 20.73 -4.58 -2.68
N ARG A 368 21.75 -4.61 -1.82
CA ARG A 368 22.83 -5.63 -1.91
C ARG A 368 22.46 -7.00 -1.32
N ILE A 369 21.19 -7.40 -1.41
CA ILE A 369 20.68 -8.70 -0.96
C ILE A 369 20.41 -9.59 -2.18
N THR A 370 21.02 -10.77 -2.22
CA THR A 370 20.85 -11.70 -3.33
C THR A 370 19.53 -12.46 -3.23
N SER A 371 18.96 -12.85 -4.38
CA SER A 371 17.76 -13.72 -4.41
C SER A 371 18.00 -15.04 -3.68
N TYR A 372 19.22 -15.59 -3.77
CA TYR A 372 19.58 -16.86 -3.15
C TYR A 372 19.69 -16.77 -1.62
N ALA A 373 20.16 -15.64 -1.07
CA ALA A 373 20.10 -15.39 0.37
C ALA A 373 18.66 -15.55 0.89
N LEU A 374 17.71 -14.96 0.16
CA LEU A 374 16.29 -15.05 0.45
C LEU A 374 15.73 -16.47 0.28
N VAL A 375 16.04 -17.16 -0.82
CA VAL A 375 15.57 -18.53 -1.07
C VAL A 375 15.94 -19.47 0.09
N TRP A 376 17.18 -19.45 0.57
CA TRP A 376 17.60 -20.33 1.65
C TRP A 376 16.93 -20.05 3.01
N ASN A 377 16.32 -18.87 3.18
CA ASN A 377 15.59 -18.47 4.38
C ASN A 377 14.07 -18.54 4.23
N ALA A 378 13.56 -18.93 3.05
CA ALA A 378 12.14 -18.92 2.74
C ALA A 378 11.46 -20.25 3.08
N ASP A 379 10.24 -20.17 3.62
CA ASP A 379 9.33 -21.30 3.78
C ASP A 379 8.59 -21.63 2.48
N ALA A 380 8.37 -20.63 1.63
CA ALA A 380 7.86 -20.80 0.27
C ALA A 380 8.31 -19.66 -0.63
N ALA A 381 8.47 -19.95 -1.92
CA ALA A 381 8.72 -18.96 -2.96
C ALA A 381 7.49 -18.78 -3.86
N VAL A 382 7.18 -17.54 -4.25
CA VAL A 382 6.11 -17.22 -5.19
C VAL A 382 6.68 -16.38 -6.33
N THR A 383 6.40 -16.81 -7.55
CA THR A 383 6.87 -16.16 -8.77
C THR A 383 5.78 -16.18 -9.84
N ILE A 384 5.91 -15.37 -10.89
CA ILE A 384 5.02 -15.50 -12.06
C ILE A 384 5.53 -16.64 -12.95
N TYR A 385 6.65 -16.43 -13.66
CA TYR A 385 7.27 -17.39 -14.59
C TYR A 385 8.80 -17.45 -14.45
N SER A 386 9.38 -16.82 -13.42
CA SER A 386 10.83 -16.65 -13.29
C SER A 386 11.56 -17.99 -13.05
N THR A 387 12.79 -18.10 -13.54
CA THR A 387 13.68 -19.24 -13.23
C THR A 387 13.92 -19.38 -11.73
N VAL A 388 13.80 -18.32 -10.94
CA VAL A 388 14.03 -18.39 -9.49
C VAL A 388 13.06 -19.34 -8.79
N GLY A 389 11.86 -19.57 -9.35
CA GLY A 389 10.92 -20.56 -8.82
C GLY A 389 11.44 -21.99 -9.01
N MET A 390 11.94 -22.31 -10.21
CA MET A 390 12.67 -23.55 -10.53
C MET A 390 13.90 -23.73 -9.61
N GLU A 391 14.70 -22.68 -9.47
CA GLU A 391 15.93 -22.67 -8.69
C GLU A 391 15.67 -22.82 -7.18
N SER A 392 14.54 -22.32 -6.69
CA SER A 392 14.07 -22.51 -5.31
C SER A 392 13.71 -23.97 -5.07
N PHE A 393 12.99 -24.59 -6.02
CA PHE A 393 12.57 -25.97 -5.92
C PHE A 393 13.74 -26.95 -5.93
N ILE A 394 14.76 -26.73 -6.78
CA ILE A 394 16.00 -27.52 -6.77
C ILE A 394 16.74 -27.43 -5.42
N ARG A 395 16.60 -26.31 -4.69
CA ARG A 395 17.16 -26.10 -3.35
C ARG A 395 16.25 -26.63 -2.21
N GLY A 396 15.21 -27.36 -2.55
CA GLY A 396 14.28 -27.94 -1.58
C GLY A 396 13.33 -26.93 -0.94
N VAL A 397 13.04 -25.81 -1.63
CA VAL A 397 12.04 -24.82 -1.22
C VAL A 397 10.84 -24.93 -2.15
N GLY A 398 9.67 -25.23 -1.59
CA GLY A 398 8.41 -25.26 -2.33
C GLY A 398 8.15 -23.92 -3.02
N ALA A 399 7.78 -23.97 -4.30
CA ALA A 399 7.57 -22.78 -5.11
C ALA A 399 6.22 -22.83 -5.83
N VAL A 400 5.58 -21.66 -5.92
CA VAL A 400 4.30 -21.42 -6.58
C VAL A 400 4.51 -20.50 -7.78
N HIS A 401 3.96 -20.89 -8.91
CA HIS A 401 3.92 -20.10 -10.14
C HIS A 401 2.51 -19.60 -10.44
N LEU A 402 2.38 -18.34 -10.86
CA LEU A 402 1.08 -17.70 -11.11
C LEU A 402 0.65 -17.71 -12.58
N SER A 403 1.28 -18.56 -13.37
CA SER A 403 0.96 -18.75 -14.78
C SER A 403 1.35 -20.15 -15.22
N ASP A 404 0.85 -20.59 -16.38
CA ASP A 404 1.44 -21.74 -17.05
C ASP A 404 2.93 -21.47 -17.33
N THR A 405 3.77 -22.46 -17.09
CA THR A 405 5.23 -22.36 -17.17
C THR A 405 5.82 -23.66 -17.66
N ILE A 406 6.92 -23.54 -18.40
CA ILE A 406 7.71 -24.67 -18.90
C ILE A 406 8.25 -25.55 -17.77
N TYR A 407 8.34 -25.03 -16.54
CA TYR A 407 8.85 -25.74 -15.36
C TYR A 407 7.81 -26.67 -14.70
N LYS A 408 6.54 -26.65 -15.15
CA LYS A 408 5.47 -27.51 -14.63
C LYS A 408 5.87 -29.00 -14.52
N PRO A 409 6.61 -29.61 -15.47
CA PRO A 409 7.01 -31.01 -15.36
C PRO A 409 7.90 -31.36 -14.15
N MET A 410 8.51 -30.36 -13.50
CA MET A 410 9.28 -30.56 -12.26
C MET A 410 8.42 -30.87 -11.05
N GLY A 411 7.10 -30.66 -11.13
CA GLY A 411 6.19 -30.77 -9.99
C GLY A 411 6.05 -29.47 -9.19
N LEU A 412 6.28 -28.32 -9.82
CA LEU A 412 5.95 -27.00 -9.28
C LEU A 412 4.44 -26.79 -9.24
N ASP A 413 3.95 -26.09 -8.22
CA ASP A 413 2.54 -25.69 -8.17
C ASP A 413 2.31 -24.56 -9.16
N VAL A 414 1.33 -24.75 -10.04
CA VAL A 414 0.90 -23.75 -11.02
C VAL A 414 -0.51 -23.32 -10.68
N VAL A 415 -0.69 -22.02 -10.45
CA VAL A 415 -1.95 -21.39 -10.07
C VAL A 415 -2.43 -20.55 -11.25
N VAL A 416 -3.59 -20.93 -11.80
CA VAL A 416 -4.26 -20.21 -12.90
C VAL A 416 -5.62 -19.64 -12.51
N ARG A 417 -6.03 -19.82 -11.25
CA ARG A 417 -7.25 -19.25 -10.66
C ARG A 417 -6.95 -18.64 -9.31
N LEU A 418 -7.58 -17.51 -9.01
CA LEU A 418 -7.34 -16.77 -7.77
C LEU A 418 -7.68 -17.57 -6.51
N GLU A 419 -8.75 -18.37 -6.54
CA GLU A 419 -9.21 -19.21 -5.42
C GLU A 419 -8.17 -20.27 -4.97
N ASP A 420 -7.29 -20.69 -5.89
CA ASP A 420 -6.27 -21.71 -5.63
C ASP A 420 -4.97 -21.10 -5.04
N TYR A 421 -4.86 -19.76 -4.96
CA TYR A 421 -3.60 -19.08 -4.63
C TYR A 421 -3.14 -19.25 -3.17
N GLU A 422 -3.98 -18.91 -2.19
CA GLU A 422 -3.65 -19.11 -0.76
C GLU A 422 -3.42 -20.60 -0.42
N PRO A 423 -4.25 -21.55 -0.89
CA PRO A 423 -3.99 -22.99 -0.74
C PRO A 423 -2.63 -23.42 -1.30
N ALA A 424 -2.24 -22.93 -2.47
CA ALA A 424 -0.96 -23.27 -3.09
C ALA A 424 0.24 -22.78 -2.25
N ILE A 425 0.18 -21.58 -1.65
CA ILE A 425 1.24 -21.10 -0.75
C ILE A 425 1.37 -22.03 0.46
N ARG A 426 0.25 -22.46 1.07
CA ARG A 426 0.29 -23.42 2.19
C ARG A 426 0.89 -24.76 1.79
N ALA A 427 0.52 -25.27 0.62
CA ALA A 427 1.07 -26.52 0.09
C ALA A 427 2.58 -26.39 -0.17
N ALA A 428 3.05 -25.25 -0.67
CA ALA A 428 4.46 -24.97 -0.86
C ALA A 428 5.23 -24.95 0.47
N ILE A 429 4.68 -24.35 1.53
CA ILE A 429 5.28 -24.36 2.88
C ILE A 429 5.44 -25.80 3.40
N GLU A 430 4.37 -26.60 3.33
CA GLU A 430 4.43 -27.99 3.79
C GLU A 430 5.40 -28.82 2.95
N ARG A 431 5.48 -28.56 1.64
CA ARG A 431 6.45 -29.18 0.75
C ARG A 431 7.89 -28.83 1.11
N THR A 432 8.17 -27.59 1.49
CA THR A 432 9.52 -27.17 1.95
C THR A 432 9.98 -27.98 3.17
N LYS A 433 9.06 -28.30 4.08
CA LYS A 433 9.34 -29.12 5.27
C LYS A 433 9.52 -30.60 4.93
N GLN A 434 8.72 -31.11 3.99
CA GLN A 434 8.67 -32.53 3.62
C GLN A 434 9.20 -32.77 2.20
N PHE A 435 10.34 -32.15 1.86
CA PHE A 435 10.90 -32.25 0.52
C PHE A 435 11.47 -33.65 0.26
N THR A 436 11.13 -34.26 -0.87
CA THR A 436 11.43 -35.67 -1.17
C THR A 436 12.50 -35.85 -2.23
N ILE A 437 13.18 -37.02 -2.21
CA ILE A 437 14.15 -37.40 -3.25
C ILE A 437 13.49 -37.48 -4.63
N GLU A 438 12.23 -37.92 -4.71
CA GLU A 438 11.51 -38.03 -5.98
C GLU A 438 11.21 -36.66 -6.60
N GLN A 439 10.88 -35.66 -5.79
CA GLN A 439 10.76 -34.28 -6.27
C GLN A 439 12.10 -33.75 -6.80
N LEU A 440 13.19 -34.02 -6.07
CA LEU A 440 14.53 -33.64 -6.50
C LEU A 440 14.92 -34.35 -7.81
N ARG A 441 14.57 -35.63 -7.98
CA ARG A 441 14.80 -36.40 -9.21
C ARG A 441 14.13 -35.74 -10.42
N LYS A 442 12.83 -35.44 -10.32
CA LYS A 442 12.08 -34.75 -11.40
C LYS A 442 12.69 -33.40 -11.74
N ALA A 443 13.06 -32.64 -10.71
CA ALA A 443 13.68 -31.32 -10.87
C ALA A 443 15.02 -31.41 -11.61
N TYR A 444 15.90 -32.31 -11.20
CA TYR A 444 17.22 -32.49 -11.81
C TYR A 444 17.15 -33.01 -13.24
N ARG A 445 16.32 -34.02 -13.51
CA ARG A 445 16.12 -34.56 -14.87
C ARG A 445 15.61 -33.48 -15.82
N PHE A 446 14.62 -32.71 -15.38
CA PHE A 446 14.08 -31.62 -16.19
C PHE A 446 15.09 -30.49 -16.39
N ALA A 447 15.81 -30.09 -15.34
CA ALA A 447 16.85 -29.06 -15.44
C ALA A 447 17.95 -29.49 -16.43
N HIS A 448 18.38 -30.75 -16.38
CA HIS A 448 19.34 -31.29 -17.34
C HIS A 448 18.80 -31.24 -18.77
N PHE A 449 17.61 -31.78 -19.01
CA PHE A 449 16.97 -31.73 -20.33
C PHE A 449 16.88 -30.29 -20.85
N ARG A 450 16.37 -29.38 -20.02
CA ARG A 450 16.21 -27.98 -20.40
C ARG A 450 17.55 -27.33 -20.74
N PHE A 451 18.53 -27.35 -19.83
CA PHE A 451 19.74 -26.54 -19.99
C PHE A 451 20.80 -27.16 -20.88
N PHE A 452 20.85 -28.49 -21.01
CA PHE A 452 21.94 -29.19 -21.70
C PHE A 452 21.48 -29.97 -22.93
N ILE A 453 20.17 -30.26 -23.07
CA ILE A 453 19.64 -30.99 -24.23
C ILE A 453 18.89 -30.07 -25.18
N ALA A 454 17.90 -29.30 -24.71
CA ALA A 454 17.02 -28.51 -25.58
C ALA A 454 17.49 -27.07 -25.85
N TYR A 455 18.11 -26.38 -24.87
CA TYR A 455 18.41 -24.95 -24.98
C TYR A 455 19.90 -24.60 -25.16
N SER A 456 20.80 -25.58 -25.29
CA SER A 456 22.24 -25.32 -25.38
C SER A 456 22.94 -26.23 -26.38
N HIS A 457 22.85 -25.86 -27.65
CA HIS A 457 23.55 -26.51 -28.76
C HIS A 457 24.85 -25.77 -29.08
N MET A 458 25.97 -26.47 -28.91
CA MET A 458 27.30 -25.95 -29.27
C MET A 458 27.72 -26.50 -30.63
N PHE A 459 27.92 -25.61 -31.59
CA PHE A 459 28.40 -25.95 -32.92
C PHE A 459 29.93 -25.91 -32.97
N GLN A 460 30.52 -26.76 -33.81
CA GLN A 460 31.96 -26.74 -34.07
C GLN A 460 32.31 -25.70 -35.14
N SER A 461 31.42 -25.52 -36.12
CA SER A 461 31.55 -24.62 -37.26
C SER A 461 31.35 -23.14 -36.94
N PHE A 462 30.65 -22.81 -35.84
CA PHE A 462 30.42 -21.44 -35.38
C PHE A 462 30.04 -21.38 -33.90
N GLY A 463 29.95 -20.17 -33.35
CA GLY A 463 29.52 -19.91 -31.98
C GLY A 463 29.20 -18.44 -31.75
N ILE A 464 29.27 -18.02 -30.49
CA ILE A 464 28.96 -16.65 -30.04
C ILE A 464 30.17 -16.12 -29.28
N LYS A 465 30.73 -14.98 -29.73
CA LYS A 465 31.85 -14.34 -29.04
C LYS A 465 31.36 -13.57 -27.79
N ASP A 466 30.30 -12.80 -27.97
CA ASP A 466 29.52 -12.14 -26.91
C ASP A 466 28.11 -11.83 -27.42
N ILE A 467 27.31 -11.11 -26.63
CA ILE A 467 25.89 -10.83 -26.95
C ILE A 467 25.67 -10.06 -28.26
N TYR A 468 26.69 -9.42 -28.83
CA TYR A 468 26.60 -8.62 -30.06
C TYR A 468 27.39 -9.23 -31.23
N TYR A 469 28.44 -10.01 -30.96
CA TYR A 469 29.38 -10.45 -31.98
C TYR A 469 29.33 -11.95 -32.28
N PRO A 470 29.26 -12.34 -33.56
CA PRO A 470 29.29 -13.72 -34.00
C PRO A 470 30.71 -14.30 -33.93
N ASP A 471 30.83 -15.63 -33.88
CA ASP A 471 32.11 -16.35 -33.92
C ASP A 471 32.04 -17.42 -35.03
N LEU A 472 32.37 -17.03 -36.26
CA LEU A 472 32.37 -17.94 -37.41
C LEU A 472 33.72 -18.65 -37.51
N ARG A 473 33.73 -19.99 -37.49
CA ARG A 473 34.96 -20.81 -37.38
C ARG A 473 35.32 -21.57 -38.65
N ILE A 474 34.66 -21.27 -39.76
CA ILE A 474 34.91 -21.87 -41.09
C ILE A 474 35.63 -20.88 -42.01
N ARG A 475 36.38 -21.40 -43.00
CA ARG A 475 37.03 -20.59 -44.06
C ARG A 475 36.40 -20.82 -45.43
N HIS A 476 35.92 -22.02 -45.69
CA HIS A 476 35.28 -22.44 -46.94
C HIS A 476 33.93 -23.10 -46.68
N LEU A 477 32.99 -22.99 -47.63
CA LEU A 477 31.63 -23.54 -47.45
C LEU A 477 31.61 -25.08 -47.41
N ASP A 478 32.56 -25.75 -48.05
CA ASP A 478 32.65 -27.22 -48.04
C ASP A 478 32.92 -27.78 -46.62
N GLU A 479 33.40 -26.96 -45.69
CA GLU A 479 33.54 -27.32 -44.27
C GLU A 479 32.18 -27.53 -43.59
N LEU A 480 31.07 -27.08 -44.20
CA LEU A 480 29.70 -27.32 -43.74
C LEU A 480 29.06 -28.60 -44.30
N ALA A 481 29.82 -29.39 -45.08
CA ALA A 481 29.37 -30.69 -45.57
C ALA A 481 29.10 -31.67 -44.42
N GLN A 482 28.37 -32.75 -44.72
CA GLN A 482 28.02 -33.78 -43.74
C GLN A 482 29.26 -34.46 -43.16
N GLY A 483 29.30 -34.62 -41.83
CA GLY A 483 30.38 -35.29 -41.09
C GLY A 483 31.35 -34.37 -40.35
N ASN A 484 31.31 -33.05 -40.60
CA ASN A 484 32.25 -32.09 -40.01
C ASN A 484 31.77 -31.46 -38.70
N ASP A 485 30.45 -31.35 -38.50
CA ASP A 485 29.85 -30.77 -37.30
C ASP A 485 28.65 -31.62 -36.88
N PRO A 486 28.79 -32.47 -35.84
CA PRO A 486 27.75 -33.42 -35.44
C PRO A 486 26.42 -32.77 -35.01
N VAL A 487 26.46 -31.55 -34.50
CA VAL A 487 25.24 -30.83 -34.10
C VAL A 487 24.54 -30.26 -35.32
N LEU A 488 25.30 -29.64 -36.23
CA LEU A 488 24.78 -29.16 -37.51
C LEU A 488 24.20 -30.31 -38.36
N ASP A 489 24.87 -31.46 -38.38
CA ASP A 489 24.40 -32.66 -39.07
C ASP A 489 23.04 -33.12 -38.56
N ARG A 490 22.86 -33.15 -37.24
CA ARG A 490 21.60 -33.54 -36.59
C ARG A 490 20.47 -32.57 -36.94
N VAL A 491 20.73 -31.26 -36.88
CA VAL A 491 19.76 -30.23 -37.26
C VAL A 491 19.35 -30.38 -38.72
N CYS A 492 20.31 -30.60 -39.62
CA CYS A 492 20.01 -30.84 -41.03
C CYS A 492 19.24 -32.15 -41.25
N ALA A 493 19.58 -33.23 -40.53
CA ALA A 493 18.87 -34.50 -40.62
C ALA A 493 17.43 -34.41 -40.10
N HIS A 494 17.18 -33.60 -39.09
CA HIS A 494 15.84 -33.27 -38.61
C HIS A 494 15.01 -32.60 -39.71
N ILE A 495 15.55 -31.55 -40.33
CA ILE A 495 14.87 -30.79 -41.41
C ILE A 495 14.68 -31.65 -42.68
N VAL A 496 15.64 -32.49 -43.04
CA VAL A 496 15.58 -33.26 -44.30
C VAL A 496 14.71 -34.51 -44.16
N GLY A 497 14.87 -35.23 -43.06
CA GLY A 497 14.34 -36.60 -42.89
C GLY A 497 13.51 -36.82 -41.63
N GLY A 498 13.20 -35.79 -40.85
CA GLY A 498 12.40 -35.91 -39.62
C GLY A 498 13.10 -36.67 -38.50
N SER A 499 14.44 -36.75 -38.52
CA SER A 499 15.21 -37.33 -37.40
C SER A 499 15.00 -36.53 -36.11
N PRO A 500 15.17 -37.13 -34.92
CA PRO A 500 15.07 -36.39 -33.66
C PRO A 500 15.97 -35.15 -33.63
N LEU A 501 15.42 -33.99 -33.23
CA LEU A 501 16.17 -32.74 -33.12
C LEU A 501 17.23 -32.80 -32.02
N TYR A 502 16.98 -33.59 -30.98
CA TYR A 502 17.88 -33.80 -29.85
C TYR A 502 18.43 -35.23 -29.84
N PRO A 503 19.53 -35.49 -29.12
CA PRO A 503 19.91 -36.87 -28.77
C PRO A 503 18.74 -37.60 -28.10
N LEU A 504 18.59 -38.89 -28.38
CA LEU A 504 17.69 -39.76 -27.64
C LEU A 504 18.37 -40.23 -26.33
N PRO A 505 17.58 -40.61 -25.31
CA PRO A 505 18.12 -41.25 -24.12
C PRO A 505 18.87 -42.54 -24.45
N ASP A 506 19.85 -42.88 -23.61
CA ASP A 506 20.66 -44.09 -23.78
C ASP A 506 19.83 -45.39 -23.60
N PRO A 507 20.31 -46.55 -24.09
CA PRO A 507 19.58 -47.82 -24.01
C PRO A 507 19.24 -48.26 -22.58
N VAL A 508 18.16 -49.05 -22.42
CA VAL A 508 17.62 -49.50 -21.11
C VAL A 508 18.68 -50.09 -20.17
N ALA A 509 19.59 -50.92 -20.68
CA ALA A 509 20.64 -51.54 -19.86
C ALA A 509 21.61 -50.52 -19.24
N GLU A 510 21.86 -49.39 -19.93
CA GLU A 510 22.64 -48.29 -19.36
C GLU A 510 21.83 -47.46 -18.37
N GLN A 511 20.51 -47.36 -18.58
CA GLN A 511 19.62 -46.63 -17.68
C GLN A 511 19.53 -47.28 -16.30
N ASP A 512 19.50 -48.61 -16.19
CA ASP A 512 19.44 -49.30 -14.89
C ASP A 512 20.65 -48.99 -14.01
N ASN A 513 21.86 -49.03 -14.58
CA ASN A 513 23.09 -48.66 -13.87
C ASN A 513 23.07 -47.18 -13.43
N ARG A 514 22.62 -46.29 -14.31
CA ARG A 514 22.51 -44.85 -14.00
C ARG A 514 21.46 -44.55 -12.95
N LEU A 515 20.40 -45.35 -12.83
CA LEU A 515 19.38 -45.14 -11.81
C LEU A 515 19.97 -45.29 -10.39
N VAL A 516 20.90 -46.22 -10.20
CA VAL A 516 21.64 -46.39 -8.94
C VAL A 516 22.53 -45.18 -8.68
N GLU A 517 23.33 -44.77 -9.67
CA GLU A 517 24.20 -43.59 -9.57
C GLU A 517 23.42 -42.30 -9.27
N GLU A 518 22.33 -42.06 -9.99
CA GLU A 518 21.43 -40.92 -9.80
C GLU A 518 20.87 -40.92 -8.38
N SER A 519 20.43 -42.08 -7.90
CA SER A 519 19.86 -42.21 -6.55
C SER A 519 20.89 -41.93 -5.46
N ASP A 520 22.16 -42.32 -5.65
CA ASP A 520 23.26 -41.99 -4.75
C ASP A 520 23.59 -40.49 -4.77
N CYS A 521 23.62 -39.87 -5.96
CA CYS A 521 23.86 -38.44 -6.12
C CYS A 521 22.73 -37.61 -5.49
N LEU A 522 21.47 -37.99 -5.73
CA LEU A 522 20.30 -37.34 -5.14
C LEU A 522 20.27 -37.46 -3.61
N ARG A 523 20.67 -38.61 -3.04
CA ARG A 523 20.80 -38.76 -1.57
C ARG A 523 21.85 -37.79 -1.02
N THR A 524 23.00 -37.68 -1.70
CA THR A 524 24.09 -36.77 -1.31
C THR A 524 23.67 -35.29 -1.40
N GLU A 525 22.95 -34.93 -2.46
CA GLU A 525 22.43 -33.58 -2.65
C GLU A 525 21.36 -33.23 -1.60
N MET A 526 20.43 -34.15 -1.33
CA MET A 526 19.43 -34.00 -0.29
C MET A 526 20.07 -33.75 1.09
N GLU A 527 21.11 -34.51 1.44
CA GLU A 527 21.86 -34.28 2.69
C GLU A 527 22.63 -32.96 2.68
N THR A 528 23.05 -32.46 1.51
CA THR A 528 23.67 -31.14 1.39
C THR A 528 22.66 -30.02 1.62
N ILE A 529 21.45 -30.13 1.04
CA ILE A 529 20.34 -29.20 1.27
C ILE A 529 19.96 -29.19 2.77
N LYS A 530 19.78 -30.36 3.38
CA LYS A 530 19.44 -30.49 4.81
C LYS A 530 20.53 -29.89 5.70
N ARG A 531 21.81 -30.20 5.45
CA ARG A 531 22.93 -29.65 6.22
C ARG A 531 22.97 -28.13 6.14
N ARG A 532 22.72 -27.55 4.95
CA ARG A 532 22.70 -26.09 4.79
C ARG A 532 21.55 -25.44 5.55
N LYS A 533 20.33 -25.98 5.43
CA LYS A 533 19.17 -25.49 6.20
C LYS A 533 19.41 -25.60 7.71
N ALA A 534 19.90 -26.74 8.18
CA ALA A 534 20.23 -26.96 9.59
C ALA A 534 21.35 -26.02 10.09
N GLY A 535 22.32 -25.68 9.24
CA GLY A 535 23.37 -24.70 9.55
C GLY A 535 22.79 -23.29 9.79
N ILE A 536 21.86 -22.86 8.92
CA ILE A 536 21.14 -21.59 9.08
C ILE A 536 20.28 -21.64 10.36
N GLU A 537 19.47 -22.68 10.56
CA GLU A 537 18.62 -22.82 11.76
C GLU A 537 19.44 -22.81 13.06
N LYS A 538 20.58 -23.51 13.08
CA LYS A 538 21.51 -23.50 14.22
C LYS A 538 22.01 -22.08 14.48
N TYR A 539 22.52 -21.38 13.46
CA TYR A 539 22.99 -20.00 13.57
C TYR A 539 21.92 -19.08 14.13
N LEU A 540 20.67 -19.22 13.65
CA LEU A 540 19.55 -18.41 14.10
C LEU A 540 19.14 -18.74 15.55
N SER A 541 19.17 -20.02 15.96
CA SER A 541 18.78 -20.45 17.32
C SER A 541 19.73 -19.95 18.42
N GLU A 542 21.00 -19.73 18.08
CA GLU A 542 22.04 -19.28 19.03
C GLU A 542 22.05 -17.75 19.23
N LYS A 543 21.20 -17.02 18.52
CA LYS A 543 21.14 -15.55 18.55
C LYS A 543 19.83 -15.07 19.17
N ALA A 544 19.93 -14.12 20.10
CA ALA A 544 18.76 -13.36 20.55
C ALA A 544 18.25 -12.45 19.42
N ASP A 545 16.94 -12.18 19.43
CA ASP A 545 16.33 -11.21 18.53
C ASP A 545 16.98 -9.82 18.70
N PHE A 546 17.12 -9.11 17.59
CA PHE A 546 18.04 -7.99 17.38
C PHE A 546 17.91 -6.85 18.43
N PRO A 547 18.90 -6.66 19.34
CA PRO A 547 18.91 -5.50 20.21
C PRO A 547 19.34 -4.28 19.40
N ASP A 548 18.36 -3.55 18.85
CA ASP A 548 18.60 -2.34 18.12
C ASP A 548 19.06 -1.22 19.08
N PRO A 549 20.19 -0.53 18.82
CA PRO A 549 20.61 0.60 19.63
C PRO A 549 19.60 1.75 19.50
N ARG A 550 19.52 2.59 20.53
CA ARG A 550 18.61 3.75 20.50
C ARG A 550 19.08 4.75 19.44
N VAL A 551 18.15 5.19 18.59
CA VAL A 551 18.37 6.21 17.57
C VAL A 551 17.47 7.41 17.88
N THR A 552 18.03 8.62 17.87
CA THR A 552 17.22 9.83 18.06
C THR A 552 16.87 10.45 16.72
N ILE A 553 15.57 10.55 16.45
CA ILE A 553 15.01 11.21 15.29
C ILE A 553 14.63 12.64 15.69
N ILE A 554 15.29 13.62 15.10
CA ILE A 554 14.97 15.04 15.26
C ILE A 554 14.16 15.48 14.05
N ARG A 555 12.85 15.61 14.22
CA ARG A 555 11.96 16.13 13.17
C ARG A 555 11.99 17.66 13.17
N ILE A 556 12.38 18.24 12.03
CA ILE A 556 12.30 19.67 11.80
C ILE A 556 11.02 19.98 11.03
N ARG A 557 10.08 20.69 11.67
CA ARG A 557 8.81 21.06 11.02
C ARG A 557 8.99 22.26 10.10
N GLN A 558 8.63 22.07 8.84
CA GLN A 558 8.61 23.14 7.84
C GLN A 558 7.27 23.89 7.91
N ASN A 559 7.33 25.22 8.09
CA ASN A 559 6.21 26.15 7.86
C ASN A 559 4.83 25.74 8.42
N GLY A 560 4.72 25.36 9.71
CA GLY A 560 3.44 25.34 10.42
C GLY A 560 2.37 24.33 9.93
N ILE A 561 2.71 23.36 9.08
CA ILE A 561 1.78 22.31 8.64
C ILE A 561 1.29 21.51 9.87
N ARG A 562 -0.04 21.45 10.06
CA ARG A 562 -0.67 20.67 11.13
C ARG A 562 -0.45 19.17 10.88
N ASN A 563 -0.33 18.44 11.99
CA ASN A 563 -0.14 17.00 12.04
C ASN A 563 -1.38 16.29 11.42
N THR A 564 -1.39 16.09 10.11
CA THR A 564 -2.24 15.08 9.51
C THR A 564 -1.45 13.80 9.58
N GLY A 565 -2.00 12.71 10.13
CA GLY A 565 -1.33 11.39 10.16
C GLY A 565 -1.00 10.79 8.78
N SER A 566 -1.01 11.61 7.72
CA SER A 566 -0.81 11.32 6.30
C SER A 566 0.56 11.76 5.75
N GLU A 567 1.44 12.38 6.54
CA GLU A 567 2.78 12.79 6.06
C GLU A 567 3.68 11.60 5.72
N PHE A 568 4.57 11.76 4.72
CA PHE A 568 5.48 10.72 4.24
C PHE A 568 6.45 10.24 5.34
N LEU A 569 7.01 11.18 6.11
CA LEU A 569 7.95 10.87 7.17
C LEU A 569 7.31 10.02 8.29
N THR A 570 6.17 10.43 8.81
CA THR A 570 5.49 9.74 9.92
C THR A 570 5.11 8.30 9.53
N ARG A 571 4.60 8.09 8.30
CA ARG A 571 4.29 6.76 7.76
C ARG A 571 5.54 5.91 7.53
N SER A 572 6.64 6.51 7.11
CA SER A 572 7.87 5.76 6.85
C SER A 572 8.63 5.39 8.13
N ILE A 573 8.63 6.24 9.17
CA ILE A 573 9.21 5.93 10.48
C ILE A 573 8.48 4.74 11.12
N SER A 574 7.15 4.71 11.12
CA SER A 574 6.39 3.59 11.70
C SER A 574 6.70 2.24 11.01
N ARG A 575 7.08 2.31 9.74
CA ARG A 575 7.48 1.17 8.90
C ARG A 575 8.97 0.86 8.91
N SER A 576 9.79 1.68 9.56
CA SER A 576 11.22 1.39 9.70
C SER A 576 11.42 0.00 10.31
N TRP A 577 12.39 -0.73 9.80
CA TRP A 577 12.77 -2.05 10.30
C TRP A 577 13.43 -1.94 11.67
N HIS A 578 14.09 -0.80 11.92
CA HIS A 578 14.56 -0.40 13.24
C HIS A 578 13.37 0.06 14.09
N LYS A 579 13.31 -0.29 15.38
CA LYS A 579 12.17 0.08 16.25
C LYS A 579 12.52 0.91 17.47
N ASN A 580 13.79 0.95 17.88
CA ASN A 580 14.22 1.65 19.08
C ASN A 580 14.53 3.13 18.82
N PHE A 581 13.51 3.98 18.97
CA PHE A 581 13.59 5.41 18.68
C PHE A 581 13.38 6.31 19.91
N GLU A 582 14.07 7.45 19.90
CA GLU A 582 13.68 8.65 20.62
C GLU A 582 13.23 9.70 19.61
N TYR A 583 12.12 10.38 19.88
CA TYR A 583 11.58 11.37 18.95
C TYR A 583 11.62 12.77 19.56
N ILE A 584 12.21 13.72 18.85
CA ILE A 584 12.31 15.12 19.25
C ILE A 584 11.79 15.97 18.08
N GLN A 585 11.05 17.04 18.37
CA GLN A 585 10.49 17.92 17.36
C GLN A 585 10.91 19.38 17.60
N THR A 586 11.30 20.06 16.52
CA THR A 586 11.61 21.50 16.54
C THR A 586 11.01 22.21 15.31
N PRO A 587 10.49 23.44 15.42
CA PRO A 587 10.06 24.21 14.25
C PRO A 587 11.24 24.84 13.50
N LEU A 588 11.08 25.03 12.18
CA LEU A 588 11.94 25.87 11.34
C LEU A 588 11.08 26.69 10.37
N THR A 589 11.23 28.01 10.44
CA THR A 589 10.52 29.00 9.60
C THR A 589 11.53 29.88 8.83
N SER A 590 11.08 30.57 7.79
CA SER A 590 11.90 31.56 7.06
C SER A 590 12.37 32.73 7.93
N SER A 591 11.68 33.00 9.04
CA SER A 591 12.04 34.01 10.04
C SER A 591 12.92 33.48 11.18
N THR A 592 13.31 32.20 11.14
CA THR A 592 14.11 31.59 12.21
C THR A 592 15.54 32.14 12.15
N ASP A 593 16.01 32.64 13.30
CA ASP A 593 17.41 33.01 13.49
C ASP A 593 18.31 31.77 13.32
N VAL A 594 19.19 31.82 12.32
CA VAL A 594 20.03 30.67 11.92
C VAL A 594 20.99 30.27 13.04
N GLN A 595 21.56 31.24 13.76
CA GLN A 595 22.49 30.99 14.84
C GLN A 595 21.80 30.30 16.03
N TRP A 596 20.61 30.76 16.40
CA TRP A 596 19.77 30.15 17.42
C TRP A 596 19.36 28.72 17.02
N PHE A 597 18.92 28.52 15.77
CA PHE A 597 18.52 27.20 15.28
C PHE A 597 19.68 26.19 15.37
N MET A 598 20.88 26.59 14.93
CA MET A 598 22.08 25.77 15.00
C MET A 598 22.48 25.43 16.44
N ALA A 599 22.42 26.42 17.34
CA ALA A 599 22.71 26.21 18.76
C ALA A 599 21.70 25.26 19.42
N SER A 600 20.40 25.46 19.14
CA SER A 600 19.31 24.61 19.63
C SER A 600 19.48 23.17 19.17
N LEU A 601 19.76 22.96 17.87
CA LEU A 601 19.99 21.64 17.30
C LEU A 601 21.16 20.92 17.96
N ARG A 602 22.29 21.62 18.15
CA ARG A 602 23.46 21.09 18.86
C ARG A 602 23.11 20.69 20.29
N ASP A 603 22.39 21.54 21.02
CA ASP A 603 22.06 21.30 22.43
C ASP A 603 21.07 20.13 22.58
N MET A 604 20.10 19.98 21.68
CA MET A 604 19.20 18.82 21.62
C MET A 604 19.98 17.51 21.41
N ILE A 605 20.91 17.50 20.45
CA ILE A 605 21.77 16.34 20.19
C ILE A 605 22.66 16.04 21.40
N ALA A 606 23.24 17.06 22.03
CA ALA A 606 24.11 16.89 23.18
C ALA A 606 23.40 16.24 24.38
N ARG A 607 22.14 16.65 24.65
CA ARG A 607 21.33 16.14 25.77
C ARG A 607 20.76 14.74 25.56
N SER A 608 20.56 14.31 24.31
CA SER A 608 20.04 12.97 24.02
C SER A 608 21.02 11.86 24.43
N GLY A 609 20.49 10.75 24.95
CA GLY A 609 21.27 9.58 25.35
C GLY A 609 21.66 8.63 24.20
N SER A 610 21.25 8.91 22.96
CA SER A 610 21.54 8.06 21.80
C SER A 610 22.92 8.36 21.20
N ASP A 611 23.57 7.35 20.61
CA ASP A 611 24.82 7.53 19.86
C ASP A 611 24.60 7.87 18.39
N PHE A 612 23.38 7.65 17.88
CA PHE A 612 23.00 7.79 16.48
C PHE A 612 21.82 8.75 16.31
N PHE A 613 21.89 9.58 15.26
CA PHE A 613 20.93 10.64 14.99
C PHE A 613 20.50 10.65 13.52
N TYR A 614 19.21 10.90 13.32
CA TYR A 614 18.65 11.22 12.01
C TYR A 614 17.87 12.53 12.10
N ILE A 615 18.20 13.47 11.22
CA ILE A 615 17.53 14.77 11.13
C ILE A 615 16.52 14.69 10.01
N ALA A 616 15.24 14.64 10.39
CA ALA A 616 14.16 14.28 9.49
C ALA A 616 13.35 15.50 9.02
N SER A 617 12.98 15.49 7.74
CA SER A 617 12.11 16.47 7.09
C SER A 617 10.80 15.83 6.65
N ASP A 618 9.71 16.58 6.71
CA ASP A 618 8.34 16.10 6.46
C ASP A 618 8.10 15.69 5.00
N ASN A 619 8.87 16.28 4.08
CA ASN A 619 8.83 15.98 2.66
C ASN A 619 9.73 14.79 2.26
N VAL A 620 10.36 14.11 3.21
CA VAL A 620 11.24 12.96 2.94
C VAL A 620 10.58 11.67 3.43
N GLN A 621 10.43 10.71 2.51
CA GLN A 621 10.08 9.33 2.80
C GLN A 621 11.36 8.51 2.97
N ILE A 622 11.44 7.71 4.04
CA ILE A 622 12.55 6.77 4.24
C ILE A 622 12.13 5.35 3.84
N HIS A 623 13.02 4.61 3.18
CA HIS A 623 12.84 3.18 2.96
C HIS A 623 12.94 2.44 4.31
N GLY A 624 12.21 1.33 4.47
CA GLY A 624 12.17 0.59 5.74
C GLY A 624 13.56 0.19 6.28
N SER A 625 14.50 -0.11 5.38
CA SER A 625 15.87 -0.52 5.72
C SER A 625 16.84 0.63 6.04
N PHE A 626 16.45 1.89 5.81
CA PHE A 626 17.34 3.05 5.88
C PHE A 626 18.10 3.13 7.22
N ILE A 627 17.36 3.17 8.33
CA ILE A 627 17.95 3.36 9.66
C ILE A 627 18.78 2.14 10.06
N SER A 628 18.24 0.93 9.90
CA SER A 628 18.95 -0.30 10.30
C SER A 628 20.26 -0.48 9.52
N THR A 629 20.26 -0.15 8.22
CA THR A 629 21.46 -0.21 7.38
C THR A 629 22.52 0.79 7.85
N CYS A 630 22.13 2.04 8.15
CA CYS A 630 23.06 3.06 8.63
C CYS A 630 23.62 2.73 10.02
N VAL A 631 22.77 2.23 10.91
CA VAL A 631 23.15 1.78 12.25
C VAL A 631 24.11 0.59 12.17
N ASP A 632 23.79 -0.44 11.38
CA ASP A 632 24.63 -1.62 11.23
C ASP A 632 26.00 -1.23 10.62
N TYR A 633 26.01 -0.33 9.64
CA TYR A 633 27.24 0.18 9.03
C TYR A 633 28.11 0.93 10.05
N LEU A 634 27.55 1.93 10.75
CA LEU A 634 28.31 2.71 11.74
C LEU A 634 28.63 1.90 13.00
N SER A 635 27.87 0.88 13.35
CA SER A 635 28.19 0.04 14.52
C SER A 635 29.32 -0.95 14.24
N ALA A 636 29.67 -1.18 12.97
CA ALA A 636 30.72 -2.12 12.60
C ALA A 636 32.11 -1.60 13.04
N PRO A 637 32.95 -2.42 13.71
CA PRO A 637 34.26 -2.00 14.23
C PRO A 637 35.18 -1.40 13.17
N GLN A 638 35.15 -1.92 11.95
CA GLN A 638 35.94 -1.44 10.82
C GLN A 638 35.54 -0.05 10.31
N ASN A 639 34.38 0.46 10.73
CA ASN A 639 33.84 1.78 10.36
C ASN A 639 33.85 2.74 11.57
N ALA A 640 34.69 2.49 12.57
CA ALA A 640 34.82 3.34 13.77
C ALA A 640 35.26 4.78 13.44
N ASP A 641 36.00 4.97 12.35
CA ASP A 641 36.46 6.25 11.81
C ASP A 641 35.34 7.03 11.08
N LYS A 642 34.30 6.33 10.60
CA LYS A 642 33.16 6.93 9.89
C LYS A 642 32.24 7.66 10.87
N GLY A 643 31.95 8.92 10.57
CA GLY A 643 31.09 9.79 11.37
C GLY A 643 29.68 9.94 10.83
N VAL A 644 29.49 9.70 9.53
CA VAL A 644 28.24 9.98 8.83
C VAL A 644 28.06 9.04 7.62
N VAL A 645 26.82 8.70 7.32
CA VAL A 645 26.41 7.98 6.11
C VAL A 645 25.54 8.90 5.26
N GLY A 646 25.94 9.18 4.03
CA GLY A 646 25.12 9.85 3.01
C GLY A 646 24.37 8.81 2.19
N CYS A 647 23.09 9.03 1.95
CA CYS A 647 22.21 8.05 1.32
C CYS A 647 21.65 8.55 -0.02
N GLY A 648 21.70 7.66 -1.01
CA GLY A 648 21.07 7.85 -2.30
C GLY A 648 19.59 8.19 -2.14
N SER A 649 19.10 9.11 -2.95
CA SER A 649 17.74 9.62 -2.86
C SER A 649 17.11 9.78 -4.22
N TYR A 650 15.87 9.33 -4.34
CA TYR A 650 15.00 9.65 -5.47
C TYR A 650 14.30 11.00 -5.26
N ILE A 651 14.08 11.75 -6.34
CA ILE A 651 13.35 13.02 -6.33
C ILE A 651 12.01 12.84 -7.04
N CYS A 652 10.93 13.02 -6.29
CA CYS A 652 9.57 12.99 -6.79
C CYS A 652 9.05 14.42 -6.96
N GLY A 653 8.56 14.72 -8.16
CA GLY A 653 7.90 15.99 -8.46
C GLY A 653 6.58 16.16 -7.69
N THR A 654 5.98 17.34 -7.83
CA THR A 654 4.72 17.70 -7.18
C THR A 654 3.51 16.84 -7.60
N GLY A 655 3.59 16.15 -8.74
CA GLY A 655 2.60 15.17 -9.19
C GLY A 655 2.87 13.75 -8.69
N GLY A 656 3.93 13.55 -7.90
CA GLY A 656 4.39 12.26 -7.40
C GLY A 656 5.15 11.44 -8.45
N GLU A 657 5.57 12.04 -9.55
CA GLU A 657 6.38 11.42 -10.59
C GLU A 657 7.87 11.44 -10.27
N LEU A 658 8.56 10.33 -10.50
CA LEU A 658 10.01 10.24 -10.29
C LEU A 658 10.76 11.03 -11.37
N ARG A 659 11.38 12.15 -10.98
CA ARG A 659 12.04 13.11 -11.89
C ARG A 659 13.56 12.95 -11.97
N ASP A 660 14.19 12.75 -10.83
CA ASP A 660 15.65 12.81 -10.71
C ASP A 660 16.15 11.97 -9.51
N GLU A 661 17.45 11.96 -9.26
CA GLU A 661 18.08 11.32 -8.11
C GLU A 661 19.36 12.07 -7.67
N VAL A 662 19.82 11.83 -6.45
CA VAL A 662 21.08 12.37 -5.92
C VAL A 662 21.79 11.33 -5.06
N LEU A 663 23.11 11.42 -4.96
CA LEU A 663 23.98 10.52 -4.19
C LEU A 663 23.88 9.04 -4.59
N THR A 664 23.35 8.74 -5.78
CA THR A 664 23.23 7.35 -6.28
C THR A 664 24.40 6.98 -7.19
N ALA A 665 24.48 5.70 -7.58
CA ALA A 665 25.53 5.23 -8.49
C ALA A 665 25.44 5.89 -9.89
N GLN A 666 24.23 6.26 -10.32
CA GLN A 666 24.01 6.93 -11.61
C GLN A 666 24.26 8.43 -11.52
N LYS A 667 23.93 9.05 -10.37
CA LYS A 667 24.13 10.48 -10.12
C LYS A 667 24.74 10.70 -8.73
N PRO A 668 26.07 10.52 -8.59
CA PRO A 668 26.74 10.56 -7.29
C PRO A 668 26.77 11.96 -6.65
N SER A 669 26.44 13.04 -7.39
CA SER A 669 26.34 14.44 -6.94
C SER A 669 27.19 14.83 -5.73
N ARG A 670 28.39 15.35 -5.96
CA ARG A 670 29.37 15.69 -4.90
C ARG A 670 29.48 17.17 -4.55
N SER A 671 28.61 18.01 -5.09
CA SER A 671 28.57 19.45 -4.79
C SER A 671 27.16 19.89 -4.45
N PHE A 672 27.06 20.95 -3.65
CA PHE A 672 25.79 21.56 -3.28
C PHE A 672 24.99 22.04 -4.51
N ASP A 673 25.67 22.59 -5.51
CA ASP A 673 25.06 22.99 -6.78
C ASP A 673 24.44 21.79 -7.53
N ALA A 674 25.12 20.64 -7.55
CA ALA A 674 24.63 19.46 -8.26
C ALA A 674 23.38 18.86 -7.60
N ILE A 675 23.29 18.88 -6.27
CA ILE A 675 22.09 18.41 -5.56
C ILE A 675 20.94 19.42 -5.70
N THR A 676 21.19 20.72 -5.62
CA THR A 676 20.14 21.75 -5.76
C THR A 676 19.61 21.89 -7.18
N GLN A 677 20.41 21.56 -8.20
CA GLN A 677 19.93 21.39 -9.58
C GLN A 677 18.93 20.24 -9.72
N ALA A 678 19.07 19.17 -8.93
CA ALA A 678 18.12 18.05 -8.92
C ALA A 678 16.82 18.41 -8.18
N SER A 679 16.91 19.18 -7.08
CA SER A 679 15.74 19.78 -6.42
C SER A 679 16.12 21.01 -5.59
N SER A 680 15.36 22.09 -5.77
CA SER A 680 15.49 23.29 -4.93
C SER A 680 15.17 23.04 -3.45
N SER A 681 14.49 21.93 -3.13
CA SER A 681 14.17 21.52 -1.76
C SER A 681 15.42 21.41 -0.86
N PHE A 682 16.59 21.12 -1.42
CA PHE A 682 17.85 21.02 -0.67
C PHE A 682 18.43 22.36 -0.22
N GLN A 683 17.86 23.49 -0.66
CA GLN A 683 18.15 24.79 -0.07
C GLN A 683 17.57 24.93 1.35
N ASN A 684 16.67 24.02 1.75
CA ASN A 684 16.20 23.91 3.12
C ASN A 684 17.12 22.97 3.94
N PRO A 685 17.68 23.44 5.07
CA PRO A 685 18.59 22.65 5.89
C PRO A 685 18.00 21.33 6.39
N ALA A 686 16.68 21.27 6.65
CA ALA A 686 16.03 20.05 7.10
C ALA A 686 16.06 18.97 6.01
N THR A 687 15.66 19.31 4.78
CA THR A 687 15.64 18.39 3.65
C THR A 687 17.06 17.96 3.27
N LEU A 688 18.03 18.88 3.31
CA LEU A 688 19.44 18.57 3.09
C LEU A 688 19.99 17.57 4.12
N LEU A 689 19.81 17.85 5.42
CA LEU A 689 20.34 17.02 6.48
C LEU A 689 19.68 15.63 6.52
N SER A 690 18.46 15.50 6.01
CA SER A 690 17.80 14.20 5.82
C SER A 690 18.49 13.28 4.81
N LEU A 691 19.42 13.78 3.98
CA LEU A 691 20.27 12.92 3.14
C LEU A 691 21.29 12.12 3.96
N PHE A 692 21.46 12.44 5.24
CA PHE A 692 22.55 11.94 6.06
C PHE A 692 22.08 11.32 7.37
N PHE A 693 22.82 10.31 7.83
CA PHE A 693 22.65 9.65 9.13
C PHE A 693 23.95 9.78 9.94
N PHE A 694 23.85 10.22 11.18
CA PHE A 694 25.01 10.74 11.92
C PHE A 694 25.34 9.93 13.17
N ARG A 695 26.65 9.84 13.49
CA ARG A 695 27.10 9.64 14.87
C ARG A 695 27.04 10.95 15.64
N LYS A 696 26.65 10.87 16.92
CA LYS A 696 26.58 12.01 17.85
C LYS A 696 27.80 12.93 17.79
N LYS A 697 29.00 12.35 17.96
CA LYS A 697 30.25 13.11 18.03
C LYS A 697 30.53 13.89 16.74
N PHE A 698 30.23 13.31 15.58
CA PHE A 698 30.48 13.93 14.28
C PHE A 698 29.56 15.13 14.05
N ILE A 699 28.25 14.96 14.25
CA ILE A 699 27.31 16.07 14.01
C ILE A 699 27.52 17.22 15.01
N ILE A 700 27.88 16.94 16.27
CA ILE A 700 28.25 18.00 17.24
C ILE A 700 29.48 18.77 16.77
N GLU A 701 30.50 18.08 16.24
CA GLU A 701 31.71 18.70 15.69
C GLU A 701 31.37 19.63 14.52
N ILE A 702 30.55 19.16 13.57
CA ILE A 702 30.10 19.96 12.42
C ILE A 702 29.32 21.19 12.89
N LEU A 703 28.27 21.01 13.69
CA LEU A 703 27.44 22.12 14.16
C LEU A 703 28.26 23.16 14.95
N SER A 704 29.23 22.71 15.76
CA SER A 704 30.09 23.60 16.56
C SER A 704 31.06 24.41 15.70
N ARG A 705 31.62 23.84 14.64
CA ARG A 705 32.50 24.57 13.71
C ARG A 705 31.74 25.58 12.88
N SER A 706 30.55 25.20 12.39
CA SER A 706 29.73 26.06 11.54
C SER A 706 29.11 27.23 12.32
N LEU A 707 28.81 27.08 13.62
CA LEU A 707 28.23 28.11 14.48
C LEU A 707 28.99 29.45 14.52
N HIS A 708 30.30 29.45 14.25
CA HIS A 708 31.10 30.69 14.21
C HIS A 708 30.97 31.46 12.89
N GLN A 709 30.36 30.84 11.88
CA GLN A 709 30.22 31.39 10.52
C GLN A 709 28.77 31.78 10.19
N THR A 710 27.81 31.43 11.06
CA THR A 710 26.35 31.58 10.87
C THR A 710 25.83 32.99 11.18
N GLY A 711 26.45 34.05 10.66
CA GLY A 711 25.98 35.45 10.84
C GLY A 711 24.60 35.71 10.20
N ASP A 712 24.43 36.85 9.51
CA ASP A 712 23.21 37.16 8.72
C ASP A 712 23.13 36.31 7.43
N MET A 713 23.09 34.98 7.56
CA MET A 713 22.99 34.03 6.45
C MET A 713 21.54 33.59 6.22
N SER A 714 21.19 33.37 4.96
CA SER A 714 19.96 32.70 4.55
C SER A 714 20.00 31.18 4.83
N LEU A 715 18.82 30.54 4.84
CA LEU A 715 18.72 29.07 4.97
C LEU A 715 19.42 28.31 3.83
N ALA A 716 19.48 28.89 2.63
CA ALA A 716 20.18 28.31 1.49
C ALA A 716 21.70 28.36 1.68
N GLU A 717 22.23 29.49 2.16
CA GLU A 717 23.65 29.63 2.50
C GLU A 717 24.03 28.72 3.67
N LEU A 718 23.15 28.55 4.66
CA LEU A 718 23.36 27.57 5.75
C LEU A 718 23.44 26.15 5.21
N SER A 719 22.54 25.78 4.30
CA SER A 719 22.53 24.45 3.67
C SER A 719 23.83 24.20 2.90
N CYS A 720 24.31 25.19 2.15
CA CYS A 720 25.61 25.13 1.46
C CYS A 720 26.75 24.89 2.46
N LEU A 721 26.84 25.71 3.53
CA LEU A 721 27.85 25.59 4.57
C LEU A 721 27.85 24.21 5.25
N LEU A 722 26.67 23.67 5.56
CA LEU A 722 26.51 22.35 6.18
C LEU A 722 26.93 21.22 5.24
N PHE A 723 26.53 21.28 3.97
CA PHE A 723 26.92 20.29 2.97
C PHE A 723 28.44 20.25 2.78
N ASP A 724 29.06 21.43 2.64
CA ASP A 724 30.50 21.56 2.50
C ASP A 724 31.22 21.03 3.73
N SER A 725 30.78 21.42 4.94
CA SER A 725 31.36 20.93 6.21
C SER A 725 31.31 19.40 6.34
N ILE A 726 30.20 18.76 5.92
CA ILE A 726 30.06 17.30 5.92
C ILE A 726 31.01 16.66 4.89
N SER A 727 31.17 17.31 3.74
CA SER A 727 31.94 16.80 2.60
C SER A 727 33.44 17.08 2.67
N GLU A 728 33.89 18.03 3.51
CA GLU A 728 35.29 18.40 3.73
C GLU A 728 36.17 17.24 4.23
N GLN A 729 35.59 16.22 4.87
CA GLN A 729 36.31 15.04 5.37
C GLN A 729 35.78 13.75 4.71
N PRO A 730 36.07 13.51 3.41
CA PRO A 730 35.52 12.35 2.67
C PRO A 730 35.88 11.01 3.31
N SER A 731 36.99 10.92 4.04
CA SER A 731 37.40 9.72 4.75
C SER A 731 36.45 9.35 5.90
N ARG A 732 35.67 10.29 6.44
CA ARG A 732 34.69 10.06 7.52
C ARG A 732 33.24 9.93 7.01
N LEU A 733 32.99 10.28 5.75
CA LEU A 733 31.73 10.09 5.06
C LEU A 733 31.70 8.73 4.35
N HIS A 734 30.62 7.98 4.52
CA HIS A 734 30.31 6.83 3.66
C HIS A 734 29.13 7.14 2.76
N GLU A 735 29.25 6.87 1.47
CA GLU A 735 28.16 7.03 0.51
C GLU A 735 27.49 5.67 0.25
N VAL A 736 26.21 5.57 0.60
CA VAL A 736 25.34 4.48 0.19
C VAL A 736 24.64 4.91 -1.08
N HIS A 737 25.16 4.45 -2.22
CA HIS A 737 24.64 4.78 -3.55
C HIS A 737 23.28 4.14 -3.90
N ILE A 738 22.71 3.38 -2.97
CA ILE A 738 21.38 2.79 -3.10
C ILE A 738 20.36 3.87 -2.73
N PRO A 739 19.30 4.08 -3.53
CA PRO A 739 18.25 5.03 -3.19
C PRO A 739 17.41 4.51 -2.02
N MET A 740 17.73 4.97 -0.81
CA MET A 740 17.05 4.61 0.43
C MET A 740 16.07 5.68 0.91
N LEU A 741 16.06 6.83 0.23
CA LEU A 741 15.23 7.99 0.55
C LEU A 741 14.45 8.41 -0.70
N THR A 742 13.28 9.01 -0.50
CA THR A 742 12.52 9.68 -1.55
C THR A 742 12.15 11.08 -1.08
N VAL A 743 12.66 12.09 -1.77
CA VAL A 743 12.37 13.50 -1.50
C VAL A 743 11.19 13.90 -2.37
N HIS A 744 10.09 14.32 -1.74
CA HIS A 744 8.91 14.81 -2.41
C HIS A 744 8.98 16.34 -2.51
N GLU A 745 8.87 16.87 -3.72
CA GLU A 745 8.79 18.30 -3.92
C GLU A 745 7.46 18.83 -3.39
N ASN A 746 7.54 19.78 -2.46
CA ASN A 746 6.36 20.46 -1.97
C ASN A 746 5.80 21.35 -3.09
N PRO A 747 4.50 21.24 -3.41
CA PRO A 747 3.89 22.15 -4.36
C PRO A 747 3.97 23.59 -3.82
N THR A 748 4.31 24.54 -4.68
CA THR A 748 4.31 25.96 -4.32
C THR A 748 2.89 26.38 -3.95
N ALA A 749 2.74 27.47 -3.17
CA ALA A 749 1.40 27.94 -2.85
C ALA A 749 0.55 28.28 -4.07
N THR A 750 1.17 28.80 -5.14
CA THR A 750 0.53 29.00 -6.44
C THR A 750 0.05 27.68 -7.05
N GLN A 751 0.82 26.60 -6.95
CA GLN A 751 0.43 25.28 -7.45
C GLN A 751 -0.69 24.66 -6.61
N ILE A 752 -0.61 24.76 -5.28
CA ILE A 752 -1.67 24.33 -4.36
C ILE A 752 -2.96 25.11 -4.64
N LEU A 753 -2.88 26.44 -4.80
CA LEU A 753 -4.01 27.30 -5.15
C LEU A 753 -4.61 26.92 -6.51
N LYS A 754 -3.77 26.67 -7.52
CA LYS A 754 -4.24 26.24 -8.85
C LYS A 754 -4.95 24.88 -8.80
N HIS A 755 -4.42 23.92 -8.04
CA HIS A 755 -5.06 22.62 -7.83
C HIS A 755 -6.37 22.74 -7.05
N ALA A 756 -6.40 23.54 -5.99
CA ALA A 756 -7.63 23.78 -5.24
C ALA A 756 -8.69 24.48 -6.10
N LEU A 757 -8.31 25.46 -6.91
CA LEU A 757 -9.23 26.12 -7.86
C LEU A 757 -9.75 25.14 -8.94
N ALA A 758 -8.93 24.22 -9.42
CA ALA A 758 -9.38 23.17 -10.33
C ALA A 758 -10.32 22.17 -9.63
N GLY A 759 -10.02 21.78 -8.39
CA GLY A 759 -10.88 20.92 -7.57
C GLY A 759 -12.24 21.56 -7.28
N ILE A 760 -12.27 22.84 -6.92
CA ILE A 760 -13.49 23.65 -6.79
C ILE A 760 -14.33 23.60 -8.07
N ARG A 761 -13.72 23.73 -9.24
CA ARG A 761 -14.42 23.66 -10.54
C ARG A 761 -14.95 22.26 -10.86
N ASN A 762 -14.26 21.24 -10.39
CA ASN A 762 -14.60 19.84 -10.65
C ASN A 762 -15.50 19.22 -9.56
N GLY A 763 -15.92 20.00 -8.55
CA GLY A 763 -16.79 19.55 -7.45
C GLY A 763 -16.07 18.84 -6.29
N ASP A 764 -14.73 18.80 -6.27
CA ASP A 764 -13.92 18.28 -5.15
C ASP A 764 -13.67 19.39 -4.10
N THR A 765 -14.75 20.03 -3.68
CA THR A 765 -14.72 21.30 -2.94
C THR A 765 -14.17 21.14 -1.51
N GLN A 766 -14.45 20.01 -0.85
CA GLN A 766 -13.96 19.72 0.51
C GLN A 766 -12.43 19.59 0.55
N LYS A 767 -11.87 18.75 -0.31
CA LYS A 767 -10.42 18.58 -0.44
C LYS A 767 -9.73 19.87 -0.86
N SER A 768 -10.38 20.65 -1.73
CA SER A 768 -9.87 21.95 -2.14
C SER A 768 -9.85 22.95 -0.98
N LEU A 769 -10.87 22.97 -0.12
CA LEU A 769 -10.89 23.81 1.08
C LEU A 769 -9.77 23.43 2.05
N GLU A 770 -9.52 22.13 2.24
CA GLU A 770 -8.42 21.63 3.08
C GLU A 770 -7.05 22.10 2.55
N MET A 771 -6.83 22.02 1.23
CA MET A 771 -5.61 22.54 0.59
C MET A 771 -5.46 24.06 0.78
N LEU A 772 -6.56 24.83 0.68
CA LEU A 772 -6.55 26.29 0.86
C LEU A 772 -6.36 26.70 2.33
N ASP A 773 -6.91 25.94 3.28
CA ASP A 773 -6.72 26.18 4.71
C ASP A 773 -5.27 25.91 5.14
N GLN A 774 -4.59 24.95 4.51
CA GLN A 774 -3.15 24.73 4.70
C GLN A 774 -2.32 25.93 4.22
N LEU A 775 -2.68 26.56 3.09
CA LEU A 775 -2.00 27.77 2.59
C LEU A 775 -2.13 28.97 3.52
N ARG A 776 -3.29 29.13 4.20
CA ARG A 776 -3.50 30.25 5.14
C ARG A 776 -2.48 30.29 6.29
N ILE A 777 -1.93 29.14 6.67
CA ILE A 777 -0.98 29.03 7.77
C ILE A 777 0.44 29.42 7.32
N THR A 778 0.72 29.33 6.02
CA THR A 778 2.09 29.39 5.46
C THR A 778 2.37 30.67 4.68
N GLU A 779 1.35 31.34 4.15
CA GLU A 779 1.48 32.58 3.39
C GLU A 779 0.72 33.75 4.04
N ALA A 780 1.10 34.98 3.67
CA ALA A 780 0.31 36.17 3.96
C ALA A 780 -1.09 36.03 3.33
N LEU A 781 -2.11 36.56 4.01
CA LEU A 781 -3.49 36.57 3.53
C LEU A 781 -3.56 37.28 2.15
N THR A 782 -3.67 36.53 1.05
CA THR A 782 -3.94 37.12 -0.27
C THR A 782 -5.45 37.16 -0.54
N PRO A 783 -5.96 38.19 -1.24
CA PRO A 783 -7.37 38.28 -1.63
C PRO A 783 -7.85 37.04 -2.38
N GLU A 784 -7.00 36.50 -3.26
CA GLU A 784 -7.31 35.34 -4.10
C GLU A 784 -7.47 34.05 -3.28
N LEU A 785 -6.60 33.84 -2.28
CA LEU A 785 -6.69 32.71 -1.36
C LEU A 785 -7.95 32.79 -0.50
N GLN A 786 -8.24 33.97 0.05
CA GLN A 786 -9.43 34.17 0.88
C GLN A 786 -10.72 34.05 0.06
N TYR A 787 -10.71 34.56 -1.17
CA TYR A 787 -11.84 34.42 -2.09
C TYR A 787 -12.08 32.96 -2.46
N ALA A 788 -11.04 32.21 -2.83
CA ALA A 788 -11.15 30.78 -3.11
C ALA A 788 -11.73 30.00 -1.92
N ARG A 789 -11.30 30.34 -0.69
CA ARG A 789 -11.85 29.75 0.55
C ARG A 789 -13.32 30.10 0.76
N ALA A 790 -13.71 31.35 0.52
CA ALA A 790 -15.10 31.78 0.60
C ALA A 790 -15.98 31.01 -0.40
N VAL A 791 -15.53 30.90 -1.66
CA VAL A 791 -16.22 30.11 -2.69
C VAL A 791 -16.34 28.64 -2.28
N SER A 792 -15.26 28.02 -1.79
CA SER A 792 -15.30 26.64 -1.32
C SER A 792 -16.29 26.45 -0.16
N LYS A 793 -16.27 27.34 0.82
CA LYS A 793 -17.18 27.29 1.98
C LYS A 793 -18.64 27.47 1.54
N SER A 794 -18.92 28.36 0.58
CA SER A 794 -20.26 28.56 0.03
C SER A 794 -20.76 27.32 -0.71
N GLN A 795 -19.93 26.73 -1.58
CA GLN A 795 -20.27 25.50 -2.30
C GLN A 795 -20.50 24.30 -1.38
N LEU A 796 -19.93 24.30 -0.16
CA LEU A 796 -20.18 23.31 0.89
C LEU A 796 -21.38 23.65 1.78
N GLY A 797 -22.12 24.73 1.50
CA GLY A 797 -23.26 25.18 2.31
C GLY A 797 -22.87 25.86 3.63
N ARG A 798 -21.59 26.19 3.83
CA ARG A 798 -21.07 26.85 5.06
C ARG A 798 -21.21 28.37 4.94
N PHE A 799 -22.45 28.84 4.78
CA PHE A 799 -22.75 30.22 4.44
C PHE A 799 -22.27 31.23 5.49
N LEU A 800 -22.46 30.95 6.78
CA LEU A 800 -22.02 31.86 7.85
C LEU A 800 -20.50 32.06 7.84
N GLU A 801 -19.74 30.99 7.62
CA GLU A 801 -18.29 31.07 7.49
C GLU A 801 -17.84 31.73 6.19
N THR A 802 -18.64 31.60 5.14
CA THR A 802 -18.44 32.33 3.89
C THR A 802 -18.60 33.82 4.12
N ARG A 803 -19.65 34.24 4.86
CA ARG A 803 -19.89 35.64 5.23
C ARG A 803 -18.68 36.24 5.93
N LEU A 804 -18.22 35.56 6.98
CA LEU A 804 -17.09 36.02 7.79
C LEU A 804 -15.80 36.08 6.99
N ALA A 805 -15.56 35.11 6.10
CA ALA A 805 -14.42 35.13 5.18
C ALA A 805 -14.49 36.32 4.22
N ILE A 806 -15.66 36.62 3.63
CA ILE A 806 -15.80 37.74 2.71
C ILE A 806 -15.72 39.09 3.45
N GLU A 807 -16.35 39.25 4.61
CA GLU A 807 -16.24 40.45 5.44
C GLU A 807 -14.78 40.76 5.82
N SER A 808 -13.97 39.74 6.08
CA SER A 808 -12.54 39.89 6.27
C SER A 808 -11.82 40.38 5.00
N ILE A 809 -12.18 39.89 3.81
CA ILE A 809 -11.61 40.37 2.54
C ILE A 809 -11.98 41.84 2.31
N LEU A 810 -13.25 42.19 2.48
CA LEU A 810 -13.79 43.54 2.24
C LEU A 810 -13.20 44.59 3.20
N SER A 811 -12.88 44.19 4.44
CA SER A 811 -12.28 45.08 5.44
C SER A 811 -10.76 45.22 5.29
N THR A 812 -10.09 44.26 4.64
CA THR A 812 -8.63 44.20 4.57
C THR A 812 -8.08 44.62 3.20
N PHE A 813 -8.82 44.46 2.11
CA PHE A 813 -8.33 44.67 0.75
C PHE A 813 -9.26 45.55 -0.08
N GLN A 814 -8.69 46.33 -1.02
CA GLN A 814 -9.48 46.93 -2.09
C GLN A 814 -9.95 45.83 -3.05
N VAL A 815 -11.27 45.60 -3.07
CA VAL A 815 -11.90 44.51 -3.81
C VAL A 815 -12.61 44.99 -5.07
N SER A 816 -12.69 44.11 -6.07
CA SER A 816 -13.36 44.37 -7.35
C SER A 816 -14.89 44.23 -7.26
N ASP A 817 -15.61 44.83 -8.21
CA ASP A 817 -17.08 44.72 -8.34
C ASP A 817 -17.57 43.27 -8.41
N ALA A 818 -16.76 42.34 -8.92
CA ALA A 818 -17.11 40.92 -8.97
C ALA A 818 -17.18 40.29 -7.57
N ILE A 819 -16.29 40.68 -6.66
CA ILE A 819 -16.29 40.23 -5.26
C ILE A 819 -17.48 40.87 -4.53
N TRP A 820 -17.81 42.13 -4.82
CA TRP A 820 -19.02 42.77 -4.29
C TRP A 820 -20.30 42.09 -4.75
N ARG A 821 -20.41 41.72 -6.04
CA ARG A 821 -21.58 40.97 -6.54
C ARG A 821 -21.66 39.55 -5.94
N PHE A 822 -20.52 38.89 -5.77
CA PHE A 822 -20.46 37.60 -5.08
C PHE A 822 -20.88 37.76 -3.62
N TYR A 823 -20.40 38.79 -2.93
CA TYR A 823 -20.85 39.17 -1.59
C TYR A 823 -22.35 39.42 -1.58
N ASP A 824 -22.91 40.25 -2.44
CA ASP A 824 -24.35 40.55 -2.51
C ASP A 824 -25.20 39.31 -2.79
N THR A 825 -24.73 38.40 -3.65
CA THR A 825 -25.41 37.12 -3.94
C THR A 825 -25.41 36.22 -2.71
N ILE A 826 -24.25 36.07 -2.07
CA ILE A 826 -24.10 35.32 -0.83
C ILE A 826 -24.85 35.99 0.31
N LEU A 827 -24.90 37.33 0.38
CA LEU A 827 -25.64 38.12 1.36
C LEU A 827 -27.14 37.92 1.16
N LEU A 828 -27.64 37.84 -0.08
CA LEU A 828 -29.03 37.51 -0.37
C LEU A 828 -29.38 36.07 0.02
N GLU A 829 -28.47 35.11 -0.14
CA GLU A 829 -28.62 33.73 0.36
C GLU A 829 -28.48 33.64 1.90
N LEU A 830 -27.65 34.48 2.51
CA LEU A 830 -27.40 34.57 3.96
C LEU A 830 -28.47 35.34 4.72
N LEU A 831 -29.07 36.34 4.11
CA LEU A 831 -30.29 36.99 4.57
C LEU A 831 -31.46 35.98 4.60
N GLN A 832 -31.27 34.80 4.01
CA GLN A 832 -32.14 33.64 4.16
C GLN A 832 -31.61 32.55 5.14
N ALA A 833 -30.53 32.77 5.91
CA ALA A 833 -29.98 31.77 6.85
C ALA A 833 -29.91 32.25 8.32
N PRO A 834 -30.16 31.42 9.36
CA PRO A 834 -30.76 30.09 9.39
C PRO A 834 -32.08 30.05 10.18
N ASN A 835 -33.14 29.51 9.59
CA ASN A 835 -34.40 29.32 10.31
C ASN A 835 -34.37 28.14 11.32
N GLY A 836 -33.29 27.35 11.40
CA GLY A 836 -33.20 26.18 12.27
C GLY A 836 -31.80 25.55 12.43
N TYR A 837 -31.70 24.62 13.37
CA TYR A 837 -30.48 23.90 13.78
C TYR A 837 -29.75 23.17 12.63
N ASP A 838 -30.47 22.69 11.62
CA ASP A 838 -29.93 21.91 10.50
C ASP A 838 -28.77 22.61 9.77
N THR A 839 -28.78 23.93 9.78
CA THR A 839 -27.75 24.79 9.16
C THR A 839 -26.43 24.84 9.92
N ILE A 840 -26.42 24.47 11.21
CA ILE A 840 -25.23 24.45 12.08
C ILE A 840 -24.91 23.04 12.59
N ALA A 841 -25.71 22.04 12.24
CA ALA A 841 -25.55 20.65 12.67
C ALA A 841 -24.14 20.10 12.40
N GLN A 842 -23.61 20.29 11.18
CA GLN A 842 -22.27 19.84 10.82
C GLN A 842 -21.15 20.52 11.63
N ALA A 843 -21.34 21.79 12.00
CA ALA A 843 -20.35 22.51 12.81
C ALA A 843 -20.31 21.95 14.24
N VAL A 844 -21.48 21.72 14.83
CA VAL A 844 -21.61 21.11 16.16
C VAL A 844 -21.13 19.65 16.16
N ASP A 845 -21.44 18.87 15.13
CA ASP A 845 -20.97 17.48 15.01
C ASP A 845 -19.46 17.35 14.82
N SER A 846 -18.80 18.40 14.34
CA SER A 846 -17.34 18.43 14.20
C SER A 846 -16.58 18.66 15.51
N ILE A 847 -17.31 18.88 16.62
CA ILE A 847 -16.76 19.01 17.97
C ILE A 847 -17.00 17.69 18.70
N ASP A 848 -15.92 17.06 19.16
CA ASP A 848 -15.99 15.82 19.94
C ASP A 848 -16.79 16.05 21.24
N GLY A 849 -17.73 15.17 21.55
CA GLY A 849 -18.57 15.26 22.74
C GLY A 849 -19.64 14.17 22.78
N TYR A 850 -20.25 13.98 23.95
CA TYR A 850 -21.18 12.89 24.21
C TYR A 850 -22.62 13.41 24.31
N LEU A 851 -23.29 13.50 23.15
CA LEU A 851 -24.72 13.80 23.04
C LEU A 851 -25.37 12.78 22.10
N VAL A 852 -26.60 12.37 22.40
CA VAL A 852 -27.45 11.54 21.54
C VAL A 852 -28.07 12.42 20.45
N PRO A 853 -28.13 11.96 19.18
CA PRO A 853 -28.67 12.75 18.08
C PRO A 853 -30.02 13.41 18.39
N GLY A 854 -30.12 14.70 18.11
CA GLY A 854 -31.28 15.54 18.37
C GLY A 854 -31.25 16.29 19.70
N GLN A 855 -30.32 16.00 20.62
CA GLN A 855 -30.20 16.75 21.90
C GLN A 855 -29.55 18.11 21.68
N GLU A 856 -28.55 18.19 20.81
CA GLU A 856 -27.94 19.43 20.35
C GLU A 856 -28.96 20.37 19.70
N GLN A 857 -29.88 19.84 18.90
CA GLN A 857 -31.00 20.58 18.32
C GLN A 857 -31.98 21.08 19.39
N TYR A 858 -32.26 20.23 20.40
CA TYR A 858 -33.11 20.61 21.52
C TYR A 858 -32.53 21.77 22.32
N LEU A 859 -31.25 21.69 22.70
CA LEU A 859 -30.54 22.73 23.44
C LEU A 859 -30.51 24.05 22.66
N PHE A 860 -30.17 24.00 21.36
CA PHE A 860 -30.23 25.15 20.47
C PHE A 860 -31.63 25.79 20.46
N ASN A 861 -32.68 25.00 20.27
CA ASN A 861 -34.05 25.50 20.21
C ASN A 861 -34.53 26.04 21.57
N LYS A 862 -34.14 25.41 22.68
CA LYS A 862 -34.49 25.87 24.03
C LYS A 862 -33.88 27.22 24.30
N VAL A 863 -32.58 27.40 24.06
CA VAL A 863 -31.90 28.71 24.22
C VAL A 863 -32.49 29.76 23.28
N ARG A 864 -32.79 29.39 22.04
CA ARG A 864 -33.42 30.29 21.07
C ARG A 864 -34.82 30.76 21.50
N SER A 865 -35.54 29.96 22.29
CA SER A 865 -36.88 30.30 22.81
C SER A 865 -36.87 31.28 24.00
N LEU A 866 -35.70 31.54 24.60
CA LEU A 866 -35.55 32.47 25.72
C LEU A 866 -35.50 33.93 25.25
N SER A 867 -35.54 34.89 26.17
CA SER A 867 -35.37 36.31 25.83
C SER A 867 -34.00 36.57 25.19
N ASN A 868 -33.87 37.65 24.42
CA ASN A 868 -32.63 38.00 23.72
C ASN A 868 -31.48 38.41 24.66
N ASP A 869 -31.71 38.51 25.96
CA ASP A 869 -30.74 38.86 27.01
C ASP A 869 -30.65 37.78 28.10
N ALA A 870 -31.14 36.57 27.81
CA ALA A 870 -31.16 35.47 28.76
C ALA A 870 -29.77 35.03 29.21
N ALA A 871 -29.64 34.69 30.50
CA ALA A 871 -28.44 34.11 31.07
C ALA A 871 -28.59 32.59 31.17
N ILE A 872 -27.61 31.85 30.65
CA ILE A 872 -27.60 30.38 30.61
C ILE A 872 -26.45 29.84 31.45
N LEU A 873 -26.69 28.80 32.22
CA LEU A 873 -25.68 28.07 32.98
C LEU A 873 -25.51 26.65 32.42
N GLU A 874 -24.27 26.23 32.22
CA GLU A 874 -23.89 24.87 31.85
C GLU A 874 -22.92 24.31 32.88
N ILE A 875 -23.13 23.06 33.30
CA ILE A 875 -22.18 22.27 34.10
C ILE A 875 -21.78 21.05 33.27
N GLY A 876 -20.47 20.91 33.01
CA GLY A 876 -19.94 19.88 32.11
C GLY A 876 -19.88 20.38 30.67
N GLY A 877 -18.83 21.12 30.33
CA GLY A 877 -18.61 21.66 28.97
C GLY A 877 -17.74 20.76 28.09
N TYR A 878 -16.94 19.86 28.66
CA TYR A 878 -16.01 18.96 27.97
C TYR A 878 -15.21 19.66 26.84
N PHE A 879 -15.29 19.24 25.58
CA PHE A 879 -14.68 19.94 24.43
C PHE A 879 -15.61 20.96 23.75
N GLY A 880 -16.82 21.16 24.28
CA GLY A 880 -17.69 22.28 23.93
C GLY A 880 -18.82 21.96 22.95
N LYS A 881 -19.20 20.68 22.77
CA LYS A 881 -20.25 20.28 21.81
C LYS A 881 -21.63 20.89 22.18
N SER A 882 -22.09 20.67 23.41
CA SER A 882 -23.31 21.27 23.97
C SER A 882 -23.21 22.80 24.02
N THR A 883 -22.06 23.31 24.47
CA THR A 883 -21.76 24.73 24.55
C THR A 883 -21.92 25.41 23.18
N ALA A 884 -21.36 24.82 22.11
CA ALA A 884 -21.44 25.35 20.75
C ALA A 884 -22.88 25.34 20.23
N ALA A 885 -23.63 24.26 20.45
CA ALA A 885 -25.04 24.18 20.07
C ALA A 885 -25.87 25.32 20.71
N MET A 886 -25.65 25.60 21.99
CA MET A 886 -26.31 26.72 22.68
C MET A 886 -25.78 28.09 22.24
N ALA A 887 -24.47 28.22 22.01
CA ALA A 887 -23.83 29.49 21.63
C ALA A 887 -24.25 29.94 20.22
N PHE A 888 -24.47 29.01 19.28
CA PHE A 888 -25.06 29.35 17.97
C PHE A 888 -26.46 29.97 18.11
N ALA A 889 -27.25 29.56 19.10
CA ALA A 889 -28.57 30.17 19.39
C ALA A 889 -28.46 31.58 20.04
N CYS A 890 -27.27 31.97 20.51
CA CYS A 890 -26.99 33.29 21.05
C CYS A 890 -26.58 34.30 19.96
N ALA A 891 -26.24 33.81 18.75
CA ALA A 891 -25.76 34.64 17.65
C ALA A 891 -26.70 35.80 17.33
N GLY A 892 -26.17 37.03 17.36
CA GLY A 892 -26.95 38.25 17.08
C GLY A 892 -27.84 38.72 18.25
N THR A 893 -27.69 38.14 19.44
CA THR A 893 -28.44 38.52 20.64
C THR A 893 -27.48 38.94 21.77
N LYS A 894 -28.04 39.27 22.95
CA LYS A 894 -27.31 39.52 24.21
C LYS A 894 -27.36 38.32 25.15
N ARG A 895 -27.81 37.15 24.68
CA ARG A 895 -27.80 35.91 25.47
C ARG A 895 -26.37 35.52 25.78
N HIS A 896 -26.14 34.99 26.96
CA HIS A 896 -24.80 34.67 27.42
C HIS A 896 -24.76 33.39 28.23
N ILE A 897 -23.75 32.56 27.98
CA ILE A 897 -23.58 31.25 28.62
C ILE A 897 -22.43 31.33 29.63
N VAL A 898 -22.65 30.83 30.84
CA VAL A 898 -21.62 30.56 31.84
C VAL A 898 -21.43 29.05 31.87
N SER A 899 -20.25 28.57 31.49
CA SER A 899 -19.94 27.13 31.43
C SER A 899 -18.93 26.76 32.50
N ILE A 900 -19.30 25.82 33.38
CA ILE A 900 -18.49 25.36 34.51
C ILE A 900 -17.95 23.96 34.20
N ASP A 901 -16.63 23.79 34.23
CA ASP A 901 -15.96 22.50 34.06
C ASP A 901 -14.61 22.49 34.78
N THR A 902 -14.11 21.31 35.18
CA THR A 902 -12.74 21.18 35.70
C THR A 902 -11.70 21.25 34.57
N PHE A 903 -12.11 20.98 33.33
CA PHE A 903 -11.28 20.83 32.13
C PHE A 903 -10.13 19.82 32.28
N CYS A 904 -10.21 18.93 33.27
CA CYS A 904 -9.16 17.97 33.61
C CYS A 904 -9.66 16.52 33.65
N GLY A 905 -10.92 16.27 33.21
CA GLY A 905 -11.57 14.97 33.32
C GLY A 905 -11.97 14.65 34.76
N ASN A 906 -13.11 13.99 34.96
CA ASN A 906 -13.44 13.42 36.27
C ASN A 906 -12.69 12.08 36.43
N ASP A 907 -12.41 11.66 37.67
CA ASP A 907 -11.72 10.40 38.05
C ASP A 907 -12.51 9.10 37.71
N GLY A 908 -13.14 9.03 36.53
CA GLY A 908 -13.89 7.90 35.99
C GLY A 908 -13.80 7.85 34.45
N PRO A 909 -14.32 6.81 33.79
CA PRO A 909 -13.79 5.99 32.67
C PRO A 909 -13.14 6.64 31.41
N MET A 910 -12.98 7.96 31.32
CA MET A 910 -12.37 8.65 30.18
C MET A 910 -10.87 8.97 30.33
N GLY A 911 -10.29 8.74 31.52
CA GLY A 911 -8.85 8.52 31.69
C GLY A 911 -7.89 9.64 31.26
N ARG A 912 -8.36 10.90 31.17
CA ARG A 912 -7.48 12.06 30.95
C ARG A 912 -7.23 12.78 32.25
N SER A 913 -5.96 13.09 32.51
CA SER A 913 -5.49 13.93 33.62
C SER A 913 -4.87 15.25 33.14
N GLU A 914 -4.88 15.49 31.83
CA GLU A 914 -4.31 16.67 31.18
C GLU A 914 -5.39 17.75 31.01
N ASP A 915 -5.01 19.00 31.27
CA ASP A 915 -5.82 20.20 31.07
C ASP A 915 -6.18 20.38 29.59
N PHE A 916 -7.46 20.40 29.26
CA PHE A 916 -7.96 20.56 27.90
C PHE A 916 -8.74 21.85 27.67
N GLN A 917 -8.63 22.84 28.57
CA GLN A 917 -9.34 24.11 28.43
C GLN A 917 -9.03 24.82 27.11
N ASP A 918 -7.79 24.75 26.64
CA ASP A 918 -7.37 25.33 25.35
C ASP A 918 -8.06 24.67 24.16
N VAL A 919 -8.35 23.37 24.24
CA VAL A 919 -9.07 22.61 23.20
C VAL A 919 -10.52 23.05 23.13
N TRP A 920 -11.19 23.12 24.29
CA TRP A 920 -12.56 23.64 24.39
C TRP A 920 -12.66 25.06 23.84
N TYR A 921 -11.72 25.95 24.23
CA TYR A 921 -11.72 27.34 23.77
C TYR A 921 -11.43 27.43 22.25
N ALA A 922 -10.49 26.64 21.74
CA ALA A 922 -10.19 26.58 20.31
C ALA A 922 -11.38 26.10 19.47
N ASN A 923 -12.19 25.18 19.98
CA ASN A 923 -13.40 24.69 19.31
C ASN A 923 -14.46 25.77 19.18
N LEU A 924 -14.67 26.60 20.22
CA LEU A 924 -15.59 27.74 20.15
C LEU A 924 -15.05 28.84 19.23
N LYS A 925 -13.76 29.15 19.34
CA LYS A 925 -13.07 30.16 18.51
C LYS A 925 -13.06 29.80 17.03
N ARG A 926 -13.03 28.51 16.69
CA ARG A 926 -13.12 28.02 15.30
C ARG A 926 -14.38 28.52 14.57
N PHE A 927 -15.44 28.81 15.33
CA PHE A 927 -16.74 29.25 14.83
C PHE A 927 -17.13 30.67 15.31
N ASP A 928 -16.19 31.44 15.86
CA ASP A 928 -16.38 32.79 16.39
C ASP A 928 -17.44 32.90 17.53
N LEU A 929 -17.61 31.82 18.30
CA LEU A 929 -18.61 31.68 19.36
C LEU A 929 -18.14 32.12 20.74
N GLU A 930 -16.84 32.33 20.94
CA GLU A 930 -16.22 32.64 22.23
C GLU A 930 -16.77 33.91 22.89
N ARG A 931 -17.35 34.81 22.10
CA ARG A 931 -17.98 36.05 22.59
C ARG A 931 -19.27 35.84 23.38
N TYR A 932 -19.92 34.68 23.24
CA TYR A 932 -21.20 34.36 23.90
C TYR A 932 -21.04 33.48 25.14
N VAL A 933 -19.80 33.14 25.53
CA VAL A 933 -19.53 32.14 26.56
C VAL A 933 -18.45 32.62 27.53
N THR A 934 -18.67 32.42 28.83
CA THR A 934 -17.67 32.61 29.89
C THR A 934 -17.35 31.26 30.53
N PRO A 935 -16.12 30.72 30.38
CA PRO A 935 -15.70 29.51 31.08
C PRO A 935 -15.32 29.82 32.54
N LEU A 936 -15.79 29.00 33.47
CA LEU A 936 -15.37 29.00 34.86
C LEU A 936 -14.75 27.63 35.20
N LYS A 937 -13.45 27.63 35.47
CA LYS A 937 -12.70 26.41 35.75
C LYS A 937 -12.79 26.01 37.22
N GLY A 938 -13.24 24.79 37.50
CA GLY A 938 -13.27 24.22 38.85
C GLY A 938 -14.35 23.17 39.06
N LEU A 939 -14.37 22.57 40.25
CA LEU A 939 -15.45 21.67 40.66
C LEU A 939 -16.75 22.46 40.78
N SER A 940 -17.84 21.93 40.23
CA SER A 940 -19.15 22.59 40.14
C SER A 940 -19.63 23.12 41.50
N HIS A 941 -19.63 22.28 42.54
CA HIS A 941 -20.07 22.69 43.89
C HIS A 941 -19.22 23.82 44.50
N GLN A 942 -17.93 23.88 44.17
CA GLN A 942 -17.04 24.95 44.64
C GLN A 942 -17.36 26.25 43.91
N VAL A 943 -17.44 26.21 42.58
CA VAL A 943 -17.75 27.39 41.77
C VAL A 943 -19.14 27.92 42.09
N LEU A 944 -20.16 27.06 42.15
CA LEU A 944 -21.54 27.44 42.46
C LEU A 944 -21.68 28.04 43.86
N SER A 945 -20.92 27.56 44.86
CA SER A 945 -20.93 28.15 46.21
C SER A 945 -20.41 29.61 46.22
N THR A 946 -19.56 30.00 45.28
CA THR A 946 -19.13 31.40 45.12
C THR A 946 -20.20 32.28 44.46
N LEU A 947 -21.23 31.66 43.87
CA LEU A 947 -22.33 32.32 43.17
C LEU A 947 -23.59 32.42 44.04
N GLU A 948 -23.54 32.13 45.35
CA GLU A 948 -24.69 32.08 46.27
C GLU A 948 -25.50 33.40 46.36
N ASN A 949 -24.99 34.50 45.79
CA ASN A 949 -25.69 35.78 45.57
C ASN A 949 -25.47 36.35 44.15
N GLY A 950 -25.20 35.48 43.18
CA GLY A 950 -24.79 35.80 41.80
C GLY A 950 -25.95 36.09 40.84
N PRO A 951 -25.66 36.24 39.53
CA PRO A 951 -26.68 36.49 38.51
C PRO A 951 -27.69 35.36 38.45
N GLN A 952 -28.98 35.69 38.28
CA GLN A 952 -30.03 34.68 38.11
C GLN A 952 -30.08 34.19 36.66
N PHE A 953 -30.15 32.87 36.47
CA PHE A 953 -30.16 32.21 35.17
C PHE A 953 -31.59 31.90 34.69
N ASP A 954 -31.81 32.06 33.39
CA ASP A 954 -33.07 31.72 32.70
C ASP A 954 -33.12 30.24 32.33
N PHE A 955 -31.95 29.61 32.13
CA PHE A 955 -31.80 28.19 31.83
C PHE A 955 -30.52 27.63 32.47
N ALA A 956 -30.61 26.45 33.06
CA ALA A 956 -29.46 25.69 33.56
C ALA A 956 -29.45 24.27 32.97
N PHE A 957 -28.29 23.82 32.51
CA PHE A 957 -28.06 22.48 31.96
C PHE A 957 -26.98 21.75 32.79
N ILE A 958 -27.32 20.58 33.32
CA ILE A 958 -26.45 19.75 34.17
C ILE A 958 -26.06 18.49 33.40
N ASP A 959 -24.77 18.37 33.07
CA ASP A 959 -24.14 17.26 32.33
C ASP A 959 -22.70 16.99 32.82
N GLY A 960 -22.50 17.10 34.14
CA GLY A 960 -21.20 16.97 34.80
C GLY A 960 -20.88 15.54 35.26
N SER A 961 -21.03 15.29 36.57
CA SER A 961 -20.83 13.96 37.16
C SER A 961 -22.04 13.05 36.91
N HIS A 962 -21.82 11.73 36.86
CA HIS A 962 -22.88 10.71 36.78
C HIS A 962 -23.20 10.06 38.13
N GLU A 963 -22.54 10.51 39.21
CA GLU A 963 -22.77 10.02 40.57
C GLU A 963 -23.95 10.76 41.22
N TYR A 964 -24.87 10.02 41.86
CA TYR A 964 -26.08 10.60 42.44
C TYR A 964 -25.82 11.78 43.38
N ALA A 965 -24.83 11.65 44.27
CA ALA A 965 -24.53 12.66 45.28
C ALA A 965 -24.08 13.99 44.66
N ASP A 966 -23.28 13.93 43.60
CA ASP A 966 -22.74 15.11 42.91
C ASP A 966 -23.86 15.84 42.16
N ILE A 967 -24.67 15.11 41.40
CA ILE A 967 -25.78 15.69 40.62
C ILE A 967 -26.83 16.28 41.55
N LEU A 968 -27.15 15.60 42.65
CA LEU A 968 -28.09 16.12 43.65
C LEU A 968 -27.55 17.42 44.27
N LYS A 969 -26.23 17.48 44.51
CA LYS A 969 -25.58 18.68 45.04
C LYS A 969 -25.58 19.83 44.04
N ASP A 970 -25.29 19.55 42.78
CA ASP A 970 -25.37 20.53 41.69
C ASP A 970 -26.80 21.07 41.55
N LEU A 971 -27.80 20.18 41.59
CA LEU A 971 -29.19 20.59 41.54
C LEU A 971 -29.57 21.44 42.76
N GLU A 972 -29.17 21.07 43.98
CA GLU A 972 -29.41 21.85 45.20
C GLU A 972 -28.85 23.27 45.09
N LEU A 973 -27.63 23.41 44.56
CA LEU A 973 -26.92 24.69 44.45
C LEU A 973 -27.41 25.55 43.27
N ILE A 974 -27.77 24.95 42.13
CA ILE A 974 -28.31 25.66 40.96
C ILE A 974 -29.73 26.15 41.23
N TYR A 975 -30.53 25.37 41.95
CA TYR A 975 -31.94 25.64 42.12
C TYR A 975 -32.26 27.07 42.63
N PRO A 976 -31.55 27.65 43.63
CA PRO A 976 -31.75 29.05 44.02
C PRO A 976 -31.24 30.07 42.98
N LEU A 977 -30.29 29.70 42.11
CA LEU A 977 -29.70 30.57 41.08
C LEU A 977 -30.54 30.69 39.81
N VAL A 978 -31.51 29.78 39.60
CA VAL A 978 -32.42 29.84 38.46
C VAL A 978 -33.62 30.71 38.79
N LYS A 979 -34.02 31.59 37.86
CA LYS A 979 -35.18 32.48 38.02
C LYS A 979 -36.46 31.68 38.25
N ASP A 980 -37.42 32.30 38.94
CA ASP A 980 -38.78 31.76 39.01
C ASP A 980 -39.38 31.68 37.60
N GLY A 981 -39.77 30.48 37.17
CA GLY A 981 -40.18 30.21 35.79
C GLY A 981 -39.02 30.00 34.80
N GLY A 982 -37.77 29.94 35.26
CA GLY A 982 -36.62 29.49 34.48
C GLY A 982 -36.60 27.97 34.29
N TRP A 983 -35.73 27.48 33.41
CA TRP A 983 -35.65 26.08 33.02
C TRP A 983 -34.42 25.38 33.64
N ILE A 984 -34.56 24.12 34.02
CA ILE A 984 -33.47 23.26 34.49
C ILE A 984 -33.54 21.96 33.70
N ALA A 985 -32.43 21.60 33.04
CA ALA A 985 -32.26 20.37 32.29
C ALA A 985 -31.17 19.49 32.91
N LEU A 986 -31.44 18.19 32.97
CA LEU A 986 -30.48 17.14 33.35
C LEU A 986 -30.27 16.24 32.14
N HIS A 987 -29.00 15.92 31.87
CA HIS A 987 -28.61 14.96 30.85
C HIS A 987 -28.57 13.53 31.41
N ASP A 988 -28.53 12.53 30.52
CA ASP A 988 -28.43 11.11 30.88
C ASP A 988 -29.49 10.59 31.87
N VAL A 989 -30.71 11.14 31.81
CA VAL A 989 -31.88 10.68 32.56
C VAL A 989 -32.45 9.42 31.89
N GLU A 990 -31.68 8.34 31.95
CA GLU A 990 -32.07 7.00 31.53
C GLU A 990 -31.52 5.93 32.49
N ALA A 991 -32.13 4.75 32.49
CA ALA A 991 -31.80 3.69 33.44
C ALA A 991 -30.35 3.18 33.34
N GLY A 992 -29.69 3.35 32.19
CA GLY A 992 -28.26 3.04 32.03
C GLY A 992 -27.33 3.93 32.86
N TRP A 993 -27.82 5.10 33.27
CA TRP A 993 -27.12 6.11 34.07
C TRP A 993 -27.89 6.35 35.39
N PRO A 994 -27.66 5.50 36.40
CA PRO A 994 -28.56 5.40 37.55
C PRO A 994 -28.55 6.64 38.47
N GLY A 995 -27.47 7.43 38.49
CA GLY A 995 -27.38 8.68 39.24
C GLY A 995 -28.33 9.75 38.72
N PRO A 996 -28.19 10.24 37.46
CA PRO A 996 -29.11 11.22 36.89
C PRO A 996 -30.56 10.72 36.85
N TRP A 997 -30.77 9.44 36.54
CA TRP A 997 -32.08 8.80 36.58
C TRP A 997 -32.78 8.97 37.94
N ARG A 998 -32.07 8.64 39.03
CA ARG A 998 -32.61 8.77 40.39
C ARG A 998 -32.83 10.23 40.76
N VAL A 999 -31.88 11.14 40.50
CA VAL A 999 -32.07 12.57 40.84
C VAL A 999 -33.31 13.14 40.16
N TRP A 1000 -33.51 12.83 38.88
CA TRP A 1000 -34.70 13.28 38.16
C TRP A 1000 -35.99 12.72 38.77
N ARG A 1001 -36.06 11.40 38.97
CA ARG A 1001 -37.28 10.70 39.43
C ARG A 1001 -37.63 10.98 40.89
N GLN A 1002 -36.62 11.01 41.77
CA GLN A 1002 -36.80 11.21 43.20
C GLN A 1002 -37.04 12.69 43.55
N THR A 1003 -36.35 13.61 42.86
CA THR A 1003 -36.26 15.01 43.28
C THR A 1003 -36.66 15.98 42.17
N ALA A 1004 -35.91 16.08 41.06
CA ALA A 1004 -36.07 17.18 40.09
C ALA A 1004 -37.49 17.24 39.48
N ARG A 1005 -38.05 16.10 39.04
CA ARG A 1005 -39.40 16.01 38.47
C ARG A 1005 -40.52 16.43 39.44
N ARG A 1006 -40.27 16.41 40.75
CA ARG A 1006 -41.24 16.83 41.78
C ARG A 1006 -41.08 18.32 42.14
N LEU A 1007 -39.86 18.83 41.99
CA LEU A 1007 -39.57 20.25 42.20
C LEU A 1007 -40.00 21.10 40.99
N LEU A 1008 -39.85 20.57 39.78
CA LEU A 1008 -40.13 21.25 38.52
C LEU A 1008 -41.55 20.97 37.98
N THR A 1009 -42.01 21.83 37.08
CA THR A 1009 -43.27 21.73 36.32
C THR A 1009 -42.99 21.77 34.81
N ASP A 1010 -44.01 21.67 33.96
CA ASP A 1010 -43.88 21.82 32.50
C ASP A 1010 -42.76 20.97 31.87
N HIS A 1011 -42.72 19.68 32.22
CA HIS A 1011 -41.64 18.78 31.81
C HIS A 1011 -41.60 18.55 30.30
N ASP A 1012 -40.39 18.53 29.77
CA ASP A 1012 -40.05 18.34 28.37
C ASP A 1012 -38.89 17.32 28.27
N TYR A 1013 -38.92 16.45 27.27
CA TYR A 1013 -37.99 15.32 27.16
C TYR A 1013 -37.47 15.19 25.74
N GLN A 1014 -36.15 15.02 25.60
CA GLN A 1014 -35.52 14.67 24.33
C GLN A 1014 -34.51 13.55 24.54
N SER A 1015 -34.85 12.35 24.08
CA SER A 1015 -34.05 11.15 24.34
C SER A 1015 -33.76 10.99 25.84
N THR A 1016 -32.49 11.06 26.26
CA THR A 1016 -32.04 10.98 27.67
C THR A 1016 -32.00 12.33 28.38
N LEU A 1017 -32.36 13.43 27.72
CA LEU A 1017 -32.37 14.77 28.31
C LEU A 1017 -33.76 15.06 28.87
N ALA A 1018 -33.84 15.39 30.15
CA ALA A 1018 -35.08 15.78 30.81
C ALA A 1018 -34.99 17.23 31.30
N CYS A 1019 -36.00 18.04 30.97
CA CYS A 1019 -36.04 19.46 31.24
C CYS A 1019 -37.34 19.83 31.93
N GLY A 1020 -37.28 20.76 32.89
CA GLY A 1020 -38.45 21.20 33.63
C GLY A 1020 -38.33 22.65 34.06
N ARG A 1021 -39.46 23.27 34.35
CA ARG A 1021 -39.58 24.67 34.71
C ARG A 1021 -39.64 24.82 36.23
N LYS A 1022 -38.86 25.76 36.78
CA LYS A 1022 -38.88 26.06 38.21
C LYS A 1022 -40.21 26.73 38.60
N GLU A 1023 -40.88 26.12 39.57
CA GLU A 1023 -42.13 26.65 40.12
C GLU A 1023 -41.86 27.90 40.97
N LYS A 1024 -42.73 28.92 40.86
CA LYS A 1024 -42.55 30.20 41.54
C LYS A 1024 -42.51 30.01 43.06
N HIS A 1025 -41.55 30.65 43.73
CA HIS A 1025 -41.42 30.70 45.19
C HIS A 1025 -41.29 29.35 45.91
N LYS A 1026 -41.03 28.25 45.20
CA LYS A 1026 -40.83 26.93 45.79
C LYS A 1026 -39.38 26.78 46.20
N SER A 1027 -39.11 26.47 47.48
CA SER A 1027 -37.76 26.19 47.97
C SER A 1027 -37.29 24.78 47.59
N PHE A 1028 -35.98 24.59 47.48
CA PHE A 1028 -35.41 23.25 47.28
C PHE A 1028 -35.78 22.33 48.45
N LYS A 1029 -36.10 21.06 48.15
CA LYS A 1029 -36.41 20.03 49.16
C LYS A 1029 -36.00 18.66 48.65
N THR A 1030 -35.28 17.91 49.47
CA THR A 1030 -34.97 16.49 49.22
C THR A 1030 -36.12 15.61 49.72
N TYR A 1031 -36.33 14.48 49.04
CA TYR A 1031 -37.34 13.48 49.41
C TYR A 1031 -36.64 12.25 50.01
N ASP A 1032 -37.15 11.76 51.14
CA ASP A 1032 -36.58 10.67 51.94
C ASP A 1032 -36.15 9.43 51.11
N GLU A 1033 -34.96 8.90 51.40
CA GLU A 1033 -34.34 7.78 50.66
C GLU A 1033 -35.09 6.46 50.86
N MET A 1034 -35.69 6.23 52.03
CA MET A 1034 -36.39 4.98 52.36
C MET A 1034 -37.62 4.68 51.49
N ARG A 1035 -38.06 5.60 50.62
CA ARG A 1035 -39.25 5.43 49.77
C ARG A 1035 -38.97 5.34 48.27
N TYR A 1036 -37.71 5.46 47.83
CA TYR A 1036 -37.37 5.32 46.42
C TYR A 1036 -37.10 3.85 46.07
N SER A 1037 -37.81 3.31 45.09
CA SER A 1037 -37.56 1.95 44.57
C SER A 1037 -37.19 2.03 43.11
N TYR A 1038 -35.95 1.66 42.82
CA TYR A 1038 -35.44 1.43 41.47
C TYR A 1038 -36.24 0.35 40.77
N ALA A 1039 -36.68 -0.70 41.47
CA ALA A 1039 -37.50 -1.76 40.88
C ALA A 1039 -38.85 -1.24 40.35
N VAL A 1040 -39.51 -0.33 41.07
CA VAL A 1040 -40.78 0.28 40.64
C VAL A 1040 -40.58 1.21 39.45
N ASP A 1041 -39.56 2.07 39.48
CA ASP A 1041 -39.27 2.96 38.36
C ASP A 1041 -38.75 2.21 37.12
N TRP A 1042 -37.98 1.14 37.32
CA TRP A 1042 -37.53 0.25 36.26
C TRP A 1042 -38.70 -0.48 35.61
N ALA A 1043 -39.67 -0.95 36.39
CA ALA A 1043 -40.91 -1.52 35.87
C ALA A 1043 -41.62 -0.55 34.91
N ASP A 1044 -41.71 0.72 35.28
CA ASP A 1044 -42.35 1.76 34.47
C ASP A 1044 -41.62 2.00 33.16
N TYR A 1045 -40.29 2.00 33.22
CA TYR A 1045 -39.45 2.11 32.05
C TYR A 1045 -39.61 0.89 31.12
N LEU A 1046 -39.61 -0.34 31.64
CA LEU A 1046 -39.80 -1.56 30.85
C LEU A 1046 -41.12 -1.54 30.07
N GLY A 1047 -42.21 -1.11 30.72
CA GLY A 1047 -43.53 -0.98 30.08
C GLY A 1047 -43.54 0.07 28.95
N SER A 1048 -42.72 1.12 29.06
CA SER A 1048 -42.56 2.13 28.01
C SER A 1048 -41.69 1.65 26.84
N CYS A 1049 -40.75 0.71 27.08
CA CYS A 1049 -39.87 0.17 26.04
C CYS A 1049 -40.57 -0.81 25.10
N SER A 1050 -41.55 -1.58 25.58
CA SER A 1050 -42.30 -2.51 24.74
C SER A 1050 -43.67 -2.86 25.34
N PRO A 1051 -44.75 -2.88 24.53
CA PRO A 1051 -46.06 -3.38 24.96
C PRO A 1051 -46.02 -4.83 25.47
N LYS A 1052 -45.07 -5.64 24.98
CA LYS A 1052 -44.88 -7.05 25.42
C LYS A 1052 -44.37 -7.16 26.86
N LEU A 1053 -43.77 -6.09 27.41
CA LEU A 1053 -43.25 -6.03 28.78
C LEU A 1053 -44.26 -5.39 29.77
N ALA A 1054 -45.45 -5.02 29.29
CA ALA A 1054 -46.50 -4.43 30.15
C ALA A 1054 -46.98 -5.39 31.26
N ALA A 1055 -47.08 -6.68 30.97
CA ALA A 1055 -47.45 -7.69 31.98
C ALA A 1055 -46.37 -7.84 33.07
N LEU A 1056 -45.09 -7.73 32.71
CA LEU A 1056 -43.98 -7.68 33.66
C LEU A 1056 -44.03 -6.41 34.52
N THR A 1057 -44.34 -5.26 33.91
CA THR A 1057 -44.53 -3.98 34.62
C THR A 1057 -45.62 -4.08 35.69
N ASN A 1058 -46.77 -4.65 35.32
CA ASN A 1058 -47.89 -4.84 36.23
C ASN A 1058 -47.56 -5.80 37.37
N ALA A 1059 -46.86 -6.91 37.09
CA ALA A 1059 -46.44 -7.86 38.11
C ALA A 1059 -45.40 -7.25 39.07
N MET A 1060 -44.42 -6.50 38.57
CA MET A 1060 -43.44 -5.78 39.39
C MET A 1060 -44.11 -4.75 40.31
N ARG A 1061 -45.05 -3.94 39.78
CA ARG A 1061 -45.82 -2.96 40.58
C ARG A 1061 -46.73 -3.63 41.62
N ALA A 1062 -47.43 -4.69 41.24
CA ALA A 1062 -48.31 -5.42 42.14
C ALA A 1062 -47.50 -6.04 43.29
N THR A 1063 -46.36 -6.68 42.96
CA THR A 1063 -45.41 -7.25 43.92
C THR A 1063 -44.90 -6.19 44.89
N ALA A 1064 -44.47 -5.02 44.40
CA ALA A 1064 -44.04 -3.90 45.24
C ALA A 1064 -45.16 -3.35 46.14
N THR A 1065 -46.39 -3.24 45.63
CA THR A 1065 -47.55 -2.71 46.37
C THR A 1065 -48.03 -3.67 47.47
N LEU A 1066 -47.95 -4.98 47.23
CA LEU A 1066 -48.41 -6.02 48.13
C LEU A 1066 -47.36 -6.37 49.20
N LEU A 1067 -46.08 -6.42 48.84
CA LEU A 1067 -44.99 -6.64 49.79
C LEU A 1067 -44.76 -5.43 50.70
N ALA A 1068 -45.24 -4.24 50.31
CA ALA A 1068 -45.39 -3.09 51.21
C ALA A 1068 -46.52 -3.24 52.25
N LYS A 1069 -47.42 -4.23 52.12
CA LYS A 1069 -48.60 -4.44 52.98
C LYS A 1069 -48.61 -5.79 53.72
N SER A 1070 -47.95 -6.82 53.21
CA SER A 1070 -47.81 -8.15 53.82
C SER A 1070 -46.64 -8.92 53.17
N PRO A 1071 -45.81 -9.66 53.94
CA PRO A 1071 -44.66 -10.40 53.41
C PRO A 1071 -45.02 -11.66 52.61
N ILE A 1072 -46.28 -12.08 52.60
CA ILE A 1072 -46.73 -13.29 51.90
C ILE A 1072 -47.36 -12.91 50.56
N ILE A 1073 -46.80 -13.41 49.46
CA ILE A 1073 -47.39 -13.28 48.12
C ILE A 1073 -48.76 -14.01 48.11
N PRO A 1074 -49.88 -13.31 47.89
CA PRO A 1074 -51.18 -13.97 47.84
C PRO A 1074 -51.29 -14.95 46.67
N GLN A 1075 -51.93 -16.10 46.89
CA GLN A 1075 -52.12 -17.15 45.85
C GLN A 1075 -52.77 -16.64 44.55
N HIS A 1076 -53.54 -15.54 44.58
CA HIS A 1076 -54.15 -14.98 43.38
C HIS A 1076 -53.17 -14.27 42.44
N LEU A 1077 -51.96 -13.90 42.89
CA LEU A 1077 -50.88 -13.35 42.04
C LEU A 1077 -49.95 -14.41 41.46
N GLU A 1078 -50.03 -15.68 41.92
CA GLU A 1078 -49.21 -16.75 41.34
C GLU A 1078 -49.34 -16.86 39.81
N PRO A 1079 -50.54 -16.75 39.19
CA PRO A 1079 -50.67 -16.79 37.73
C PRO A 1079 -49.96 -15.62 37.05
N GLU A 1080 -50.03 -14.42 37.64
CA GLU A 1080 -49.43 -13.20 37.12
C GLU A 1080 -47.90 -13.22 37.26
N LEU A 1081 -47.38 -13.76 38.37
CA LEU A 1081 -45.95 -13.98 38.58
C LEU A 1081 -45.38 -15.09 37.69
N LYS A 1082 -46.13 -16.19 37.48
CA LYS A 1082 -45.75 -17.24 36.52
C LYS A 1082 -45.71 -16.69 35.09
N HIS A 1083 -46.66 -15.84 34.73
CA HIS A 1083 -46.69 -15.18 33.43
C HIS A 1083 -45.56 -14.14 33.29
N ALA A 1084 -45.30 -13.32 34.31
CA ALA A 1084 -44.17 -12.39 34.31
C ALA A 1084 -42.82 -13.11 34.23
N SER A 1085 -42.68 -14.22 34.94
CA SER A 1085 -41.48 -15.07 34.92
C SER A 1085 -41.22 -15.66 33.53
N SER A 1086 -42.26 -16.06 32.79
CA SER A 1086 -42.07 -16.53 31.41
C SER A 1086 -41.71 -15.40 30.43
N ILE A 1087 -42.08 -14.14 30.72
CA ILE A 1087 -41.70 -12.97 29.92
C ILE A 1087 -40.23 -12.57 30.17
N LEU A 1088 -39.72 -12.74 31.40
CA LEU A 1088 -38.31 -12.42 31.75
C LEU A 1088 -37.30 -13.18 30.87
N ALA A 1089 -37.61 -14.42 30.49
CA ALA A 1089 -36.76 -15.24 29.60
C ALA A 1089 -36.55 -14.58 28.22
N TYR A 1090 -37.51 -13.77 27.76
CA TYR A 1090 -37.48 -13.09 26.46
C TYR A 1090 -37.11 -11.61 26.56
N MET A 1091 -36.70 -11.14 27.75
CA MET A 1091 -36.19 -9.77 27.90
C MET A 1091 -34.93 -9.59 27.04
N PRO A 1092 -34.80 -8.50 26.26
CA PRO A 1092 -33.56 -8.18 25.56
C PRO A 1092 -32.36 -8.10 26.51
N GLU A 1093 -31.23 -8.68 26.11
CA GLU A 1093 -30.03 -8.77 26.97
C GLU A 1093 -29.51 -7.41 27.43
N GLN A 1094 -29.67 -6.37 26.60
CA GLN A 1094 -29.33 -4.99 26.94
C GLN A 1094 -30.09 -4.48 28.18
N LEU A 1095 -31.38 -4.79 28.32
CA LEU A 1095 -32.17 -4.38 29.48
C LEU A 1095 -31.75 -5.14 30.74
N LYS A 1096 -31.37 -6.42 30.60
CA LYS A 1096 -30.82 -7.20 31.73
C LYS A 1096 -29.49 -6.64 32.21
N GLN A 1097 -28.63 -6.21 31.28
CA GLN A 1097 -27.36 -5.59 31.60
C GLN A 1097 -27.55 -4.26 32.35
N ILE A 1098 -28.50 -3.43 31.91
CA ILE A 1098 -28.86 -2.18 32.61
C ILE A 1098 -29.31 -2.47 34.05
N MET A 1099 -30.18 -3.46 34.27
CA MET A 1099 -30.61 -3.88 35.60
C MET A 1099 -29.43 -4.29 36.50
N ARG A 1100 -28.45 -5.02 35.97
CA ARG A 1100 -27.23 -5.44 36.69
C ARG A 1100 -26.31 -4.26 37.01
N ILE A 1101 -26.18 -3.28 36.11
CA ILE A 1101 -25.43 -2.03 36.34
C ILE A 1101 -26.07 -1.22 37.48
N MET A 1102 -27.40 -1.07 37.45
CA MET A 1102 -28.12 -0.38 38.52
C MET A 1102 -27.84 -1.03 39.88
N LEU A 1103 -27.94 -2.36 39.99
CA LEU A 1103 -27.64 -3.11 41.22
C LEU A 1103 -26.21 -2.92 41.73
N THR A 1104 -25.25 -2.75 40.83
CA THR A 1104 -23.83 -2.62 41.20
C THR A 1104 -23.48 -1.20 41.67
N LYS A 1105 -24.10 -0.17 41.07
CA LYS A 1105 -23.75 1.23 41.33
C LYS A 1105 -24.60 1.89 42.42
N GLU A 1106 -25.92 1.86 42.28
CA GLU A 1106 -26.82 2.78 42.99
C GLU A 1106 -28.02 2.08 43.64
N ALA A 1107 -28.52 1.01 43.03
CA ALA A 1107 -29.70 0.25 43.45
C ALA A 1107 -29.35 -0.98 44.31
N GLY A 1108 -28.10 -1.11 44.75
CA GLY A 1108 -27.62 -2.25 45.53
C GLY A 1108 -28.25 -2.38 46.92
N THR A 1109 -29.13 -1.46 47.33
CA THR A 1109 -29.96 -1.53 48.54
C THR A 1109 -31.43 -1.84 48.23
N ASP A 1110 -31.85 -1.84 46.96
CA ASP A 1110 -33.21 -2.17 46.53
C ASP A 1110 -33.39 -3.69 46.45
N TRP A 1111 -33.98 -4.26 47.49
CA TRP A 1111 -34.23 -5.69 47.60
C TRP A 1111 -35.18 -6.22 46.51
N LEU A 1112 -36.15 -5.42 46.02
CA LEU A 1112 -37.07 -5.83 44.95
C LEU A 1112 -36.31 -6.01 43.64
N LEU A 1113 -35.32 -5.15 43.37
CA LEU A 1113 -34.52 -5.25 42.15
C LEU A 1113 -33.63 -6.50 42.17
N HIS A 1114 -33.04 -6.84 43.32
CA HIS A 1114 -32.32 -8.11 43.52
C HIS A 1114 -33.23 -9.32 43.30
N TYR A 1115 -34.47 -9.28 43.80
CA TYR A 1115 -35.45 -10.35 43.61
C TYR A 1115 -35.78 -10.59 42.12
N TRP A 1116 -36.03 -9.52 41.36
CA TRP A 1116 -36.33 -9.61 39.92
C TRP A 1116 -35.11 -10.02 39.09
N ASN A 1117 -33.89 -9.61 39.47
CA ASN A 1117 -32.66 -10.09 38.85
C ASN A 1117 -32.42 -11.59 39.13
N GLY A 1118 -32.69 -12.05 40.35
CA GLY A 1118 -32.66 -13.47 40.70
C GLY A 1118 -33.61 -14.31 39.85
N LEU A 1119 -34.86 -13.85 39.66
CA LEU A 1119 -35.83 -14.51 38.78
C LEU A 1119 -35.35 -14.55 37.32
N THR A 1120 -34.72 -13.47 36.85
CA THR A 1120 -34.18 -13.39 35.49
C THR A 1120 -33.05 -14.41 35.29
N LEU A 1121 -32.07 -14.44 36.19
CA LEU A 1121 -30.94 -15.39 36.15
C LEU A 1121 -31.40 -16.85 36.26
N HIS A 1122 -32.45 -17.11 37.05
CA HIS A 1122 -33.02 -18.44 37.17
C HIS A 1122 -33.62 -18.92 35.84
N GLN A 1123 -34.32 -18.04 35.12
CA GLN A 1123 -34.88 -18.35 33.79
C GLN A 1123 -33.81 -18.53 32.71
N GLU A 1124 -32.64 -17.90 32.88
CA GLU A 1124 -31.46 -18.11 32.03
C GLU A 1124 -30.71 -19.42 32.35
N GLY A 1125 -31.14 -20.17 33.37
CA GLY A 1125 -30.48 -21.40 33.81
C GLY A 1125 -29.27 -21.19 34.73
N ASN A 1126 -29.00 -19.95 35.17
CA ASN A 1126 -27.89 -19.63 36.08
C ASN A 1126 -28.33 -19.73 37.55
N VAL A 1127 -28.57 -20.95 38.00
CA VAL A 1127 -29.17 -21.26 39.32
C VAL A 1127 -28.32 -20.74 40.49
N GLU A 1128 -26.99 -20.82 40.41
CA GLU A 1128 -26.10 -20.33 41.49
C GLU A 1128 -26.12 -18.81 41.62
N ALA A 1129 -26.08 -18.08 40.51
CA ALA A 1129 -26.17 -16.62 40.54
C ALA A 1129 -27.55 -16.17 41.01
N ALA A 1130 -28.62 -16.84 40.56
CA ALA A 1130 -29.98 -16.57 41.03
C ALA A 1130 -30.11 -16.75 42.54
N ALA A 1131 -29.54 -17.83 43.10
CA ALA A 1131 -29.56 -18.08 44.55
C ALA A 1131 -28.87 -16.96 45.35
N ARG A 1132 -27.74 -16.44 44.85
CA ARG A 1132 -27.05 -15.29 45.47
C ARG A 1132 -27.91 -14.03 45.46
N GLU A 1133 -28.54 -13.71 44.33
CA GLU A 1133 -29.41 -12.54 44.23
C GLU A 1133 -30.65 -12.66 45.12
N PHE A 1134 -31.25 -13.85 45.24
CA PHE A 1134 -32.35 -14.07 46.19
C PHE A 1134 -31.90 -13.94 47.65
N GLN A 1135 -30.69 -14.37 47.99
CA GLN A 1135 -30.11 -14.14 49.33
C GLN A 1135 -29.87 -12.65 49.60
N GLU A 1136 -29.34 -11.91 48.62
CA GLU A 1136 -29.11 -10.47 48.74
C GLU A 1136 -30.42 -9.69 48.85
N ALA A 1137 -31.47 -10.11 48.12
CA ALA A 1137 -32.83 -9.61 48.27
C ALA A 1137 -33.37 -9.88 49.68
N HIS A 1138 -33.27 -11.12 50.17
CA HIS A 1138 -33.74 -11.50 51.50
C HIS A 1138 -33.02 -10.74 52.62
N LYS A 1139 -31.69 -10.58 52.51
CA LYS A 1139 -30.87 -9.84 53.48
C LYS A 1139 -31.27 -8.36 53.60
N ARG A 1140 -31.67 -7.75 52.48
CA ARG A 1140 -32.05 -6.32 52.41
C ARG A 1140 -33.53 -6.09 52.65
N TYR A 1141 -34.33 -7.13 52.51
CA TYR A 1141 -35.71 -7.13 52.93
C TYR A 1141 -35.76 -7.11 54.46
N SER A 1142 -36.14 -5.97 55.04
CA SER A 1142 -36.35 -5.84 56.49
C SER A 1142 -37.82 -6.04 56.81
N PRO A 1143 -38.28 -7.23 57.23
CA PRO A 1143 -39.60 -7.37 57.82
C PRO A 1143 -39.57 -6.74 59.21
N VAL A 1144 -40.47 -5.80 59.46
CA VAL A 1144 -41.00 -5.66 60.82
C VAL A 1144 -41.62 -7.03 61.14
N ASP A 1145 -40.96 -7.74 62.05
CA ASP A 1145 -41.37 -8.98 62.71
C ASP A 1145 -41.63 -10.23 61.83
N GLY A 1146 -40.58 -11.03 61.67
CA GLY A 1146 -40.54 -12.50 61.64
C GLY A 1146 -41.63 -13.31 60.92
N LEU A 1147 -41.26 -13.93 59.79
CA LEU A 1147 -41.54 -15.34 59.44
C LEU A 1147 -40.92 -15.69 58.07
N CYS A 1148 -40.25 -16.84 58.04
CA CYS A 1148 -39.70 -17.65 56.92
C CYS A 1148 -39.64 -17.05 55.51
#